data_AF-M8CZ60-F1
#
_entry.id   AF-M8CZ60-F1
#
_cell.length_a   1.000
_cell.length_b   1.000
_cell.length_c   1.000
_cell.angle_alpha   90.00
_cell.angle_beta   90.00
_cell.angle_gamma   90.00
#
_symmetry.space_group_name_H-M   'P 1'
#
loop_
_entity.id
_entity.type
_entity.pdbx_description
1 polymer ?
#
loop_
_entity_poly.entity_id
_entity_poly.type
_entity_poly.pdbx_seq_one_letter_code
_entity_poly.pdbx_strand_id
1 'polypeptide(L)'
;MEYYAHYDQKQNLKQYLSEHLLAVKNIGETNFVPSVSFQEISNSELKELIKNILFFHDFGKYTTYFQNYLVKNIHNKYKEHAHISACVAYLWIKKYLFNEKENITKLIWAFLAYVVILRHHMSLEINTFFDNEKWGKLEVQVADLRENIDAIVADLNDRWPVEREKILEILKVNELKEETLFIYMPQYISNRFKNEEWYFASIYLFSLLIDSDKLDSGTVQKKQMCFVEDKRVEDYIKQKHKNDTHTNFVNEKNNARKYMIRTLQELTSEQIKNQHFFTITAPTGIGKTLASLQCALYLRNRIKKEMNYTPRIITAIPFINIIEQTQKDYEAVVGNTAHLIVHHQFADFGNRSNGDEIIPVERKLLEVEAWEGDIILTTFVQLFQSLLTDQNRLLKKINKLAGSIVILDEIQSIPDEYMPLIGAVLRKLAQFYGTRFILMTATQPKILQLGDMLLNEKKEEPIELLKNHDKYFKNKKRTKLFPLFKNEFNDGNEFVEFFMKIWQQNQSALIVVNTIKRSIEIFNLLREKQQKYKEINDNIKIYYLSTNIIPKHREKVIEKIKKNLENKEPVILVSTQTIEAGVDLDFDIGFRDLAPLESIIQTAGRVNREGKKGEGAPLYILKIDRDYEKVYHLHHIDRVKKLLADKECIWESEYKELVEKYYEELIKSGVSDKSQKIWEEGIIGLDFTKLKEFELIKNIGEVVDVFVEIDDEASVLLNAYEDIKRGAWGSETLCRIFPMECKNLDIEPTFFKKRALLQLLLKKMRKYIIQIRINRALKNPPIKFSARNGIEANFYWIPKNQVEEYYDFETGFIDETAAVYIY
;
A
#
# COMPACT_ATOMS: atom_id res chain seq x y z
N MET A 1 18.72 41.96 6.42
CA MET A 1 17.80 41.24 7.31
C MET A 1 18.02 39.77 7.05
N GLU A 2 18.15 38.93 8.07
CA GLU A 2 18.26 37.48 7.86
C GLU A 2 16.85 36.89 7.74
N TYR A 3 16.63 36.03 6.75
CA TYR A 3 15.36 35.35 6.53
C TYR A 3 15.47 33.87 6.86
N TYR A 4 14.53 33.34 7.63
CA TYR A 4 14.53 31.94 8.05
C TYR A 4 13.31 31.18 7.49
N ALA A 5 13.54 29.94 7.08
CA ALA A 5 12.47 28.99 6.73
C ALA A 5 11.88 28.32 7.98
N HIS A 6 12.75 27.95 8.93
CA HIS A 6 12.43 27.28 10.18
C HIS A 6 13.29 27.82 11.33
N TYR A 7 12.70 27.86 12.52
CA TYR A 7 13.37 28.22 13.76
C TYR A 7 12.85 27.38 14.91
N ASP A 8 13.65 26.42 15.38
CA ASP A 8 13.38 25.68 16.61
C ASP A 8 13.90 26.48 17.80
N GLN A 9 12.99 27.15 18.50
CA GLN A 9 13.31 27.97 19.67
C GLN A 9 13.85 27.14 20.85
N LYS A 10 13.50 25.85 20.97
CA LYS A 10 13.96 24.99 22.07
C LYS A 10 15.41 24.56 21.86
N GLN A 11 15.81 24.30 20.63
CA GLN A 11 17.16 23.86 20.27
C GLN A 11 18.05 25.00 19.75
N ASN A 12 17.49 26.20 19.58
CA ASN A 12 18.11 27.36 18.94
C ASN A 12 18.68 27.03 17.54
N LEU A 13 17.99 26.17 16.79
CA LEU A 13 18.36 25.79 15.43
C LEU A 13 17.62 26.67 14.43
N LYS A 14 18.40 27.37 13.58
CA LYS A 14 17.90 28.25 12.52
C LYS A 14 18.26 27.66 11.17
N GLN A 15 17.30 27.69 10.25
CA GLN A 15 17.53 27.34 8.85
C GLN A 15 17.22 28.57 7.99
N TYR A 16 18.21 29.02 7.20
CA TYR A 16 18.05 30.15 6.31
C TYR A 16 17.09 29.82 5.16
N LEU A 17 16.30 30.82 4.73
CA LEU A 17 15.25 30.62 3.75
C LEU A 17 15.80 30.26 2.37
N SER A 18 16.75 31.03 1.83
CA SER A 18 17.40 30.74 0.54
C SER A 18 18.08 29.36 0.50
N GLU A 19 18.64 28.90 1.63
CA GLU A 19 19.22 27.54 1.75
C GLU A 19 18.15 26.47 1.59
N HIS A 20 17.06 26.61 2.32
CA HIS A 20 15.93 25.69 2.29
C HIS A 20 15.32 25.63 0.88
N LEU A 21 15.01 26.76 0.26
CA LEU A 21 14.43 26.80 -1.09
C LEU A 21 15.33 26.10 -2.12
N LEU A 22 16.65 26.33 -2.05
CA LEU A 22 17.61 25.66 -2.93
C LEU A 22 17.72 24.15 -2.62
N ALA A 23 17.71 23.76 -1.34
CA ALA A 23 17.77 22.36 -0.94
C ALA A 23 16.54 21.58 -1.41
N VAL A 24 15.31 22.10 -1.19
CA VAL A 24 14.06 21.50 -1.65
C VAL A 24 14.05 21.35 -3.18
N LYS A 25 14.47 22.39 -3.91
CA LYS A 25 14.64 22.35 -5.37
C LYS A 25 15.61 21.24 -5.79
N ASN A 26 16.80 21.16 -5.18
CA ASN A 26 17.82 20.17 -5.53
C ASN A 26 17.35 18.73 -5.24
N ILE A 27 16.67 18.52 -4.11
CA ILE A 27 16.09 17.21 -3.74
C ILE A 27 15.08 16.77 -4.80
N GLY A 28 14.13 17.64 -5.15
CA GLY A 28 13.08 17.34 -6.11
C GLY A 28 13.59 17.19 -7.55
N GLU A 29 14.56 18.00 -7.99
CA GLU A 29 15.21 17.82 -9.30
C GLU A 29 15.88 16.44 -9.40
N THR A 30 16.51 15.98 -8.32
CA THR A 30 17.14 14.65 -8.31
C THR A 30 16.09 13.52 -8.26
N ASN A 31 14.85 13.80 -7.84
CA ASN A 31 13.73 12.83 -7.84
C ASN A 31 13.04 12.75 -9.19
N PHE A 32 13.24 13.72 -10.08
CA PHE A 32 12.65 13.71 -11.41
C PHE A 32 13.26 12.60 -12.27
N VAL A 33 12.40 11.76 -12.86
CA VAL A 33 12.80 10.65 -13.72
C VAL A 33 12.53 11.01 -15.19
N PRO A 34 13.47 10.80 -16.12
CA PRO A 34 13.28 11.13 -17.54
C PRO A 34 12.11 10.40 -18.22
N SER A 35 11.64 9.29 -17.65
CA SER A 35 10.50 8.53 -18.17
C SER A 35 9.15 9.21 -17.94
N VAL A 36 9.09 10.26 -17.12
CA VAL A 36 7.86 11.03 -16.90
C VAL A 36 7.59 11.87 -18.14
N SER A 37 6.42 11.70 -18.73
CA SER A 37 6.03 12.36 -19.97
C SER A 37 4.54 12.67 -19.96
N PHE A 38 4.20 13.89 -20.30
CA PHE A 38 2.82 14.35 -20.44
C PHE A 38 2.66 14.93 -21.86
N GLN A 39 1.44 14.94 -22.40
CA GLN A 39 1.26 15.22 -23.83
C GLN A 39 1.52 16.70 -24.17
N GLU A 40 1.18 17.59 -23.25
CA GLU A 40 1.09 19.03 -23.52
C GLU A 40 2.31 19.84 -23.01
N ILE A 41 3.28 19.15 -22.43
CA ILE A 41 4.51 19.75 -21.90
C ILE A 41 5.72 18.89 -22.26
N SER A 42 6.73 19.51 -22.86
CA SER A 42 7.98 18.80 -23.14
C SER A 42 8.69 18.43 -21.83
N ASN A 43 9.47 17.34 -21.84
CA ASN A 43 10.19 16.90 -20.64
C ASN A 43 11.12 17.98 -20.07
N SER A 44 11.73 18.81 -20.94
CA SER A 44 12.55 19.95 -20.52
C SER A 44 11.72 21.06 -19.86
N GLU A 45 10.57 21.42 -20.43
CA GLU A 45 9.68 22.41 -19.81
C GLU A 45 9.12 21.89 -18.48
N LEU A 46 8.78 20.61 -18.39
CA LEU A 46 8.29 19.99 -17.15
C LEU A 46 9.37 20.01 -16.06
N LYS A 47 10.62 19.72 -16.42
CA LYS A 47 11.75 19.79 -15.48
C LYS A 47 11.93 21.21 -14.93
N GLU A 48 11.85 22.23 -15.78
CA GLU A 48 11.93 23.63 -15.35
C GLU A 48 10.69 24.06 -14.56
N LEU A 49 9.50 23.57 -14.90
CA LEU A 49 8.28 23.79 -14.13
C LEU A 49 8.43 23.27 -12.69
N ILE A 50 8.91 22.03 -12.54
CA ILE A 50 9.17 21.40 -11.23
C ILE A 50 10.17 22.22 -10.42
N LYS A 51 11.27 22.66 -11.03
CA LYS A 51 12.25 23.53 -10.38
C LYS A 51 11.63 24.81 -9.86
N ASN A 52 10.79 25.47 -10.67
CA ASN A 52 10.10 26.69 -10.28
C ASN A 52 9.11 26.43 -9.13
N ILE A 53 8.34 25.33 -9.18
CA ILE A 53 7.42 24.94 -8.09
C ILE A 53 8.18 24.81 -6.78
N LEU A 54 9.24 24.00 -6.77
CA LEU A 54 10.02 23.71 -5.57
C LEU A 54 10.75 24.94 -5.04
N PHE A 55 11.21 25.83 -5.92
CA PHE A 55 11.94 27.02 -5.51
C PHE A 55 11.02 28.13 -4.96
N PHE A 56 9.84 28.32 -5.54
CA PHE A 56 8.93 29.41 -5.14
C PHE A 56 7.92 29.01 -4.08
N HIS A 57 7.82 27.73 -3.69
CA HIS A 57 6.75 27.24 -2.80
C HIS A 57 6.62 28.03 -1.48
N ASP A 58 7.75 28.49 -0.96
CA ASP A 58 7.87 29.19 0.32
C ASP A 58 8.35 30.64 0.17
N PHE A 59 8.28 31.21 -1.03
CA PHE A 59 8.68 32.61 -1.28
C PHE A 59 7.96 33.61 -0.35
N GLY A 60 6.68 33.37 -0.01
CA GLY A 60 5.92 34.18 0.92
C GLY A 60 6.53 34.28 2.33
N LYS A 61 7.45 33.39 2.71
CA LYS A 61 8.17 33.47 3.99
C LYS A 61 9.09 34.69 4.07
N TYR A 62 9.41 35.35 2.96
CA TYR A 62 10.13 36.64 2.95
C TYR A 62 9.32 37.81 3.54
N THR A 63 8.00 37.66 3.70
CA THR A 63 7.19 38.71 4.34
C THR A 63 7.63 38.94 5.79
N THR A 64 7.66 40.20 6.20
CA THR A 64 7.99 40.56 7.59
C THR A 64 6.97 39.97 8.57
N TYR A 65 5.72 39.81 8.13
CA TYR A 65 4.66 39.16 8.90
C TYR A 65 4.98 37.70 9.24
N PHE A 66 5.49 36.91 8.27
CA PHE A 66 5.91 35.53 8.52
C PHE A 66 7.16 35.49 9.41
N GLN A 67 8.17 36.32 9.12
CA GLN A 67 9.39 36.36 9.93
C GLN A 67 9.13 36.78 11.39
N ASN A 68 8.24 37.75 11.63
CA ASN A 68 7.81 38.14 12.97
C ASN A 68 7.05 37.02 13.69
N TYR A 69 6.23 36.25 12.96
CA TYR A 69 5.59 35.06 13.52
C TYR A 69 6.65 34.01 13.92
N LEU A 70 7.57 33.67 13.02
CA LEU A 70 8.57 32.63 13.24
C LEU A 70 9.54 32.99 14.39
N VAL A 71 10.04 34.22 14.41
CA VAL A 71 11.10 34.65 15.35
C VAL A 71 10.53 35.19 16.67
N LYS A 72 9.44 35.95 16.61
CA LYS A 72 8.87 36.67 17.77
C LYS A 72 7.54 36.09 18.26
N ASN A 73 7.04 35.02 17.63
CA ASN A 73 5.74 34.43 17.91
C ASN A 73 4.56 35.42 17.82
N ILE A 74 4.68 36.47 16.98
CA ILE A 74 3.63 37.46 16.77
C ILE A 74 2.64 36.91 15.73
N HIS A 75 1.47 36.48 16.19
CA HIS A 75 0.41 36.02 15.29
C HIS A 75 -0.34 37.20 14.68
N ASN A 76 -0.47 37.20 13.35
CA ASN A 76 -1.34 38.10 12.61
C ASN A 76 -1.97 37.36 11.44
N LYS A 77 -2.99 37.96 10.81
CA LYS A 77 -3.72 37.38 9.68
C LYS A 77 -2.94 37.34 8.36
N TYR A 78 -1.74 37.92 8.30
CA TYR A 78 -0.87 38.01 7.14
C TYR A 78 0.33 37.04 7.22
N LYS A 79 0.38 36.19 8.25
CA LYS A 79 1.44 35.18 8.44
C LYS A 79 1.36 34.01 7.45
N GLU A 80 0.26 33.86 6.72
CA GLU A 80 0.08 32.77 5.75
C GLU A 80 0.96 33.02 4.52
N HIS A 81 1.89 32.11 4.21
CA HIS A 81 2.85 32.31 3.12
C HIS A 81 2.44 31.61 1.81
N ALA A 82 1.73 30.49 1.87
CA ALA A 82 1.49 29.62 0.71
C ALA A 82 0.73 30.32 -0.44
N HIS A 83 -0.25 31.18 -0.15
CA HIS A 83 -1.06 31.82 -1.19
C HIS A 83 -0.26 32.85 -2.00
N ILE A 84 0.50 33.72 -1.33
CA ILE A 84 1.35 34.70 -2.02
C ILE A 84 2.49 33.99 -2.78
N SER A 85 3.08 32.93 -2.21
CA SER A 85 4.04 32.07 -2.91
C SER A 85 3.47 31.51 -4.22
N ALA A 86 2.24 30.99 -4.17
CA ALA A 86 1.57 30.41 -5.33
C ALA A 86 1.34 31.45 -6.44
N CYS A 87 0.87 32.67 -6.10
CA CYS A 87 0.67 33.75 -7.06
C CYS A 87 1.99 34.17 -7.74
N VAL A 88 3.06 34.33 -6.95
CA VAL A 88 4.39 34.69 -7.45
C VAL A 88 4.92 33.61 -8.39
N ALA A 89 4.79 32.33 -8.01
CA ALA A 89 5.19 31.21 -8.85
C ALA A 89 4.41 31.16 -10.17
N TYR A 90 3.09 31.38 -10.14
CA TYR A 90 2.24 31.44 -11.33
C TYR A 90 2.73 32.51 -12.31
N LEU A 91 2.95 33.73 -11.82
CA LEU A 91 3.43 34.84 -12.64
C LEU A 91 4.83 34.57 -13.20
N TRP A 92 5.73 34.00 -12.40
CA TRP A 92 7.05 33.60 -12.87
C TRP A 92 6.97 32.57 -14.01
N ILE A 93 6.19 31.51 -13.83
CA ILE A 93 6.04 30.44 -14.80
C ILE A 93 5.41 30.98 -16.09
N LYS A 94 4.30 31.72 -15.97
CA LYS A 94 3.60 32.34 -17.11
C LYS A 94 4.55 33.23 -17.91
N LYS A 95 5.32 34.09 -17.24
CA LYS A 95 6.16 35.10 -17.89
C LYS A 95 7.48 34.57 -18.42
N TYR A 96 8.22 33.79 -17.62
CA TYR A 96 9.60 33.42 -17.93
C TYR A 96 9.78 31.99 -18.42
N LEU A 97 8.91 31.06 -18.03
CA LEU A 97 8.96 29.68 -18.56
C LEU A 97 8.14 29.56 -19.85
N PHE A 98 6.93 30.13 -19.87
CA PHE A 98 6.03 30.04 -21.01
C PHE A 98 6.01 31.29 -21.89
N ASN A 99 6.79 32.32 -21.59
CA ASN A 99 6.95 33.55 -22.40
C ASN A 99 5.61 34.25 -22.71
N GLU A 100 4.70 34.31 -21.73
CA GLU A 100 3.35 34.89 -21.87
C GLU A 100 2.53 34.29 -23.03
N LYS A 101 2.87 33.07 -23.49
CA LYS A 101 2.08 32.41 -24.53
C LYS A 101 0.62 32.28 -24.08
N GLU A 102 -0.30 32.82 -24.88
CA GLU A 102 -1.75 32.62 -24.75
C GLU A 102 -2.19 31.18 -25.10
N ASN A 103 -1.34 30.19 -24.80
CA ASN A 103 -1.72 28.79 -24.91
C ASN A 103 -2.41 28.39 -23.60
N ILE A 104 -3.72 28.18 -23.67
CA ILE A 104 -4.54 27.77 -22.54
C ILE A 104 -3.97 26.56 -21.79
N THR A 105 -3.43 25.58 -22.49
CA THR A 105 -2.86 24.37 -21.89
C THR A 105 -1.61 24.67 -21.07
N LYS A 106 -0.75 25.57 -21.53
CA LYS A 106 0.40 26.05 -20.74
C LYS A 106 -0.06 26.84 -19.51
N LEU A 107 -1.13 27.61 -19.63
CA LEU A 107 -1.73 28.32 -18.49
C LEU A 107 -2.39 27.37 -17.48
N ILE A 108 -2.94 26.24 -17.93
CA ILE A 108 -3.39 25.15 -17.05
C ILE A 108 -2.19 24.60 -16.26
N TRP A 109 -1.06 24.29 -16.91
CA TRP A 109 0.16 23.85 -16.20
C TRP A 109 0.67 24.87 -15.17
N ALA A 110 0.67 26.16 -15.52
CA ALA A 110 1.00 27.23 -14.57
C ALA A 110 0.01 27.27 -13.40
N PHE A 111 -1.29 27.06 -13.67
CA PHE A 111 -2.31 27.01 -12.63
C PHE A 111 -2.20 25.77 -11.74
N LEU A 112 -1.83 24.60 -12.28
CA LEU A 112 -1.56 23.42 -11.46
C LEU A 112 -0.37 23.67 -10.51
N ALA A 113 0.68 24.35 -10.98
CA ALA A 113 1.78 24.79 -10.12
C ALA A 113 1.30 25.72 -9.00
N TYR A 114 0.42 26.67 -9.32
CA TYR A 114 -0.25 27.52 -8.34
C TYR A 114 -1.01 26.71 -7.28
N VAL A 115 -1.86 25.75 -7.70
CA VAL A 115 -2.64 24.93 -6.76
C VAL A 115 -1.75 24.11 -5.85
N VAL A 116 -0.74 23.45 -6.43
CA VAL A 116 0.20 22.60 -5.69
C VAL A 116 0.92 23.39 -4.60
N ILE A 117 1.39 24.59 -4.91
CA ILE A 117 2.04 25.47 -3.92
C ILE A 117 1.02 25.99 -2.91
N LEU A 118 -0.17 26.40 -3.34
CA LEU A 118 -1.19 26.90 -2.42
C LEU A 118 -1.56 25.84 -1.37
N ARG A 119 -1.63 24.58 -1.79
CA ARG A 119 -2.15 23.47 -0.99
C ARG A 119 -1.08 22.64 -0.29
N HIS A 120 0.21 22.92 -0.38
CA HIS A 120 1.23 22.00 0.17
C HIS A 120 1.15 21.74 1.69
N HIS A 121 0.46 22.59 2.46
CA HIS A 121 0.14 22.39 3.89
C HIS A 121 -1.28 21.86 4.18
N MET A 122 -2.10 21.63 3.15
CA MET A 122 -3.52 21.23 3.26
C MET A 122 -3.84 20.10 2.27
N SER A 123 -5.01 19.48 2.36
CA SER A 123 -5.43 18.51 1.34
C SER A 123 -5.47 19.12 -0.07
N LEU A 124 -5.08 18.32 -1.06
CA LEU A 124 -5.10 18.72 -2.46
C LEU A 124 -6.54 18.81 -2.97
N GLU A 125 -6.93 19.98 -3.47
CA GLU A 125 -8.21 20.20 -4.15
C GLU A 125 -8.06 21.29 -5.21
N ILE A 126 -8.88 21.24 -6.26
CA ILE A 126 -8.87 22.20 -7.38
C ILE A 126 -10.22 22.91 -7.40
N ASN A 127 -10.36 24.00 -6.64
CA ASN A 127 -11.58 24.81 -6.56
C ASN A 127 -11.27 26.31 -6.73
N THR A 128 -12.27 27.18 -6.64
CA THR A 128 -12.03 28.63 -6.69
C THR A 128 -11.50 29.09 -5.32
N PHE A 129 -10.31 29.70 -5.32
CA PHE A 129 -9.60 30.05 -4.09
C PHE A 129 -9.67 31.53 -3.70
N PHE A 130 -10.36 32.38 -4.48
CA PHE A 130 -10.33 33.83 -4.32
C PHE A 130 -11.64 34.43 -3.79
N ASP A 131 -11.50 35.37 -2.86
CA ASP A 131 -12.56 36.24 -2.33
C ASP A 131 -11.96 37.62 -2.00
N ASN A 132 -12.81 38.60 -1.66
CA ASN A 132 -12.37 39.97 -1.36
C ASN A 132 -11.40 40.04 -0.18
N GLU A 133 -11.55 39.17 0.82
CA GLU A 133 -10.68 39.17 1.99
C GLU A 133 -9.27 38.69 1.62
N LYS A 134 -9.17 37.61 0.85
CA LYS A 134 -7.90 37.05 0.40
C LYS A 134 -7.14 38.00 -0.52
N TRP A 135 -7.83 38.68 -1.44
CA TRP A 135 -7.19 39.71 -2.26
C TRP A 135 -6.63 40.85 -1.40
N GLY A 136 -7.40 41.33 -0.42
CA GLY A 136 -6.92 42.35 0.52
C GLY A 136 -5.71 41.90 1.34
N LYS A 137 -5.61 40.61 1.69
CA LYS A 137 -4.41 40.04 2.34
C LYS A 137 -3.20 40.04 1.40
N LEU A 138 -3.37 39.59 0.16
CA LEU A 138 -2.31 39.54 -0.85
C LEU A 138 -1.78 40.95 -1.17
N GLU A 139 -2.65 41.95 -1.30
CA GLU A 139 -2.27 43.35 -1.54
C GLU A 139 -1.31 43.86 -0.45
N VAL A 140 -1.60 43.58 0.83
CA VAL A 140 -0.73 43.95 1.97
C VAL A 140 0.60 43.21 1.95
N GLN A 141 0.58 41.90 1.67
CA GLN A 141 1.80 41.09 1.59
C GLN A 141 2.71 41.51 0.43
N VAL A 142 2.13 41.85 -0.72
CA VAL A 142 2.86 42.36 -1.89
C VAL A 142 3.54 43.69 -1.59
N ALA A 143 2.84 44.61 -0.90
CA ALA A 143 3.43 45.88 -0.49
C ALA A 143 4.65 45.65 0.42
N ASP A 144 4.53 44.79 1.42
CA ASP A 144 5.63 44.41 2.32
C ASP A 144 6.82 43.78 1.57
N LEU A 145 6.58 42.88 0.62
CA LEU A 145 7.64 42.29 -0.20
C LEU A 145 8.34 43.33 -1.09
N ARG A 146 7.61 44.31 -1.63
CA ARG A 146 8.17 45.41 -2.44
C ARG A 146 9.03 46.35 -1.60
N GLU A 147 8.61 46.65 -0.37
CA GLU A 147 9.39 47.47 0.57
C GLU A 147 10.73 46.80 0.93
N ASN A 148 10.75 45.47 1.00
CA ASN A 148 11.92 44.68 1.39
C ASN A 148 12.71 44.11 0.19
N ILE A 149 12.42 44.54 -1.04
CA ILE A 149 12.90 43.91 -2.28
C ILE A 149 14.43 43.78 -2.35
N ASP A 150 15.17 44.81 -1.94
CA ASP A 150 16.63 44.82 -2.06
C ASP A 150 17.27 43.80 -1.09
N ALA A 151 16.69 43.61 0.09
CA ALA A 151 17.13 42.60 1.05
C ALA A 151 16.79 41.17 0.56
N ILE A 152 15.62 40.99 -0.06
CA ILE A 152 15.20 39.70 -0.64
C ILE A 152 16.11 39.32 -1.81
N VAL A 153 16.39 40.26 -2.72
CA VAL A 153 17.31 40.05 -3.85
C VAL A 153 18.71 39.71 -3.35
N ALA A 154 19.19 40.39 -2.30
CA ALA A 154 20.49 40.08 -1.71
C ALA A 154 20.56 38.66 -1.12
N ASP A 155 19.52 38.21 -0.39
CA ASP A 155 19.44 36.85 0.17
C ASP A 155 19.38 35.78 -0.93
N LEU A 156 18.59 36.03 -1.99
CA LEU A 156 18.47 35.12 -3.12
C LEU A 156 19.78 35.05 -3.92
N ASN A 157 20.42 36.19 -4.22
CA ASN A 157 21.62 36.24 -5.07
C ASN A 157 22.84 35.49 -4.50
N ASP A 158 22.87 35.24 -3.19
CA ASP A 158 23.90 34.38 -2.58
C ASP A 158 23.89 32.97 -3.19
N ARG A 159 22.73 32.50 -3.67
CA ARG A 159 22.50 31.09 -4.07
C ARG A 159 21.79 30.91 -5.40
N TRP A 160 21.04 31.91 -5.82
CA TRP A 160 20.23 31.97 -7.03
C TRP A 160 20.27 33.39 -7.61
N PRO A 161 21.16 33.64 -8.58
CA PRO A 161 21.25 34.94 -9.24
C PRO A 161 19.93 35.32 -9.93
N VAL A 162 19.29 36.38 -9.46
CA VAL A 162 18.05 36.92 -10.03
C VAL A 162 18.09 38.45 -10.06
N GLU A 163 17.64 39.01 -11.18
CA GLU A 163 17.52 40.46 -11.35
C GLU A 163 16.36 41.00 -10.53
N ARG A 164 16.58 42.16 -9.89
CA ARG A 164 15.58 42.87 -9.09
C ARG A 164 14.30 43.12 -9.88
N GLU A 165 14.45 43.52 -11.13
CA GLU A 165 13.36 43.82 -12.06
C GLU A 165 12.46 42.59 -12.29
N LYS A 166 13.05 41.39 -12.36
CA LYS A 166 12.29 40.15 -12.52
C LYS A 166 11.42 39.83 -11.31
N ILE A 167 11.92 40.10 -10.09
CA ILE A 167 11.13 39.93 -8.87
C ILE A 167 10.00 40.97 -8.81
N LEU A 168 10.26 42.23 -9.19
CA LEU A 168 9.22 43.26 -9.21
C LEU A 168 8.07 42.92 -10.19
N GLU A 169 8.39 42.31 -11.33
CA GLU A 169 7.38 41.85 -12.30
C GLU A 169 6.46 40.77 -11.72
N ILE A 170 6.99 39.78 -11.01
CA ILE A 170 6.17 38.71 -10.39
C ILE A 170 5.45 39.15 -9.11
N LEU A 171 5.78 40.33 -8.58
CA LEU A 171 5.03 40.98 -7.48
C LEU A 171 3.85 41.81 -8.01
N LYS A 172 3.50 41.74 -9.29
CA LYS A 172 2.26 42.34 -9.84
C LYS A 172 1.04 41.42 -9.67
N VAL A 173 0.90 40.82 -8.49
CA VAL A 173 -0.18 39.88 -8.13
C VAL A 173 -1.58 40.47 -8.33
N ASN A 174 -1.73 41.80 -8.20
CA ASN A 174 -3.00 42.47 -8.43
C ASN A 174 -3.52 42.33 -9.87
N GLU A 175 -2.65 42.10 -10.86
CA GLU A 175 -3.07 41.85 -12.25
C GLU A 175 -3.89 40.55 -12.36
N LEU A 176 -3.62 39.57 -11.49
CA LEU A 176 -4.37 38.30 -11.45
C LEU A 176 -5.82 38.48 -11.01
N LYS A 177 -6.14 39.57 -10.28
CA LYS A 177 -7.51 39.91 -9.85
C LYS A 177 -8.38 40.34 -11.03
N GLU A 178 -7.78 40.82 -12.10
CA GLU A 178 -8.46 41.23 -13.33
C GLU A 178 -8.39 40.15 -14.41
N GLU A 179 -7.50 39.17 -14.24
CA GLU A 179 -7.32 38.05 -15.17
C GLU A 179 -8.45 37.02 -15.04
N THR A 180 -9.49 37.22 -15.85
CA THR A 180 -10.69 36.33 -15.90
C THR A 180 -10.30 34.86 -16.06
N LEU A 181 -9.33 34.57 -16.93
CA LEU A 181 -8.94 33.19 -17.19
C LEU A 181 -8.34 32.50 -15.96
N PHE A 182 -7.53 33.21 -15.18
CA PHE A 182 -6.93 32.70 -13.95
C PHE A 182 -7.99 32.44 -12.87
N ILE A 183 -8.91 33.39 -12.67
CA ILE A 183 -9.97 33.30 -11.66
C ILE A 183 -10.89 32.11 -11.91
N TYR A 184 -11.26 31.90 -13.17
CA TYR A 184 -12.18 30.83 -13.58
C TYR A 184 -11.47 29.57 -14.08
N MET A 185 -10.14 29.47 -13.93
CA MET A 185 -9.37 28.31 -14.41
C MET A 185 -9.91 26.97 -13.88
N PRO A 186 -10.32 26.82 -12.60
CA PRO A 186 -10.94 25.59 -12.13
C PRO A 186 -12.13 25.16 -12.99
N GLN A 187 -13.02 26.10 -13.33
CA GLN A 187 -14.19 25.84 -14.18
C GLN A 187 -13.82 25.55 -15.63
N TYR A 188 -12.74 26.15 -16.16
CA TYR A 188 -12.24 25.82 -17.50
C TYR A 188 -11.71 24.39 -17.54
N ILE A 189 -10.88 24.00 -16.57
CA ILE A 189 -10.32 22.64 -16.48
C ILE A 189 -11.44 21.62 -16.30
N SER A 190 -12.33 21.84 -15.33
CA SER A 190 -13.37 20.88 -14.96
C SER A 190 -14.49 20.76 -15.99
N ASN A 191 -14.67 21.72 -16.91
CA ASN A 191 -15.77 21.69 -17.88
C ASN A 191 -15.33 21.60 -19.34
N ARG A 192 -14.35 22.42 -19.76
CA ARG A 192 -13.96 22.56 -21.18
C ARG A 192 -12.72 21.77 -21.54
N PHE A 193 -11.78 21.65 -20.61
CA PHE A 193 -10.48 21.00 -20.83
C PHE A 193 -10.33 19.74 -19.97
N LYS A 194 -11.43 19.00 -19.76
CA LYS A 194 -11.45 17.73 -19.04
C LYS A 194 -10.42 16.76 -19.62
N ASN A 195 -9.46 16.34 -18.82
CA ASN A 195 -8.43 15.40 -19.20
C ASN A 195 -7.85 14.77 -17.93
N GLU A 196 -7.68 13.46 -17.91
CA GLU A 196 -7.05 12.73 -16.81
C GLU A 196 -5.59 13.14 -16.57
N GLU A 197 -4.90 13.69 -17.58
CA GLU A 197 -3.55 14.25 -17.47
C GLU A 197 -3.43 15.24 -16.31
N TRP A 198 -4.45 16.08 -16.09
CA TRP A 198 -4.44 17.08 -15.02
C TRP A 198 -4.41 16.45 -13.64
N TYR A 199 -5.10 15.33 -13.46
CA TYR A 199 -5.08 14.60 -12.19
C TYR A 199 -3.69 14.04 -11.92
N PHE A 200 -3.15 13.28 -12.88
CA PHE A 200 -1.84 12.63 -12.75
C PHE A 200 -0.70 13.66 -12.64
N ALA A 201 -0.80 14.79 -13.33
CA ALA A 201 0.13 15.90 -13.19
C ALA A 201 0.04 16.52 -11.78
N SER A 202 -1.16 16.81 -11.30
CA SER A 202 -1.38 17.44 -9.99
C SER A 202 -0.83 16.59 -8.86
N ILE A 203 -1.20 15.31 -8.78
CA ILE A 203 -0.72 14.43 -7.70
C ILE A 203 0.79 14.19 -7.78
N TYR A 204 1.38 14.17 -8.98
CA TYR A 204 2.83 14.00 -9.15
C TYR A 204 3.62 15.24 -8.70
N LEU A 205 3.24 16.42 -9.18
CA LEU A 205 3.86 17.69 -8.79
C LEU A 205 3.69 17.94 -7.29
N PHE A 206 2.50 17.67 -6.76
CA PHE A 206 2.20 17.78 -5.34
C PHE A 206 3.07 16.83 -4.50
N SER A 207 3.14 15.57 -4.91
CA SER A 207 3.98 14.55 -4.27
C SER A 207 5.45 14.95 -4.22
N LEU A 208 6.00 15.47 -5.33
CA LEU A 208 7.39 15.94 -5.38
C LEU A 208 7.64 17.10 -4.41
N LEU A 209 6.72 18.06 -4.32
CA LEU A 209 6.85 19.21 -3.44
C LEU A 209 6.82 18.79 -1.96
N ILE A 210 5.75 18.13 -1.52
CA ILE A 210 5.57 17.77 -0.11
C ILE A 210 6.59 16.76 0.39
N ASP A 211 7.11 15.91 -0.50
CA ASP A 211 8.19 14.98 -0.17
C ASP A 211 9.52 15.72 -0.01
N SER A 212 9.87 16.59 -0.96
CA SER A 212 11.13 17.32 -0.93
C SER A 212 11.21 18.29 0.25
N ASP A 213 10.14 19.03 0.53
CA ASP A 213 10.02 19.93 1.69
C ASP A 213 10.18 19.18 3.03
N LYS A 214 9.45 18.07 3.20
CA LYS A 214 9.52 17.28 4.43
C LYS A 214 10.86 16.54 4.60
N LEU A 215 11.53 16.14 3.52
CA LEU A 215 12.87 15.53 3.58
C LEU A 215 13.93 16.54 4.01
N ASP A 216 13.87 17.78 3.51
CA ASP A 216 14.76 18.86 3.93
C ASP A 216 14.55 19.22 5.40
N SER A 217 13.30 19.50 5.78
CA SER A 217 12.90 19.77 7.17
C SER A 217 13.28 18.64 8.13
N GLY A 218 13.22 17.39 7.67
CA GLY A 218 13.61 16.20 8.43
C GLY A 218 15.12 15.94 8.50
N THR A 219 15.97 16.82 7.94
CA THR A 219 17.43 16.65 7.76
C THR A 219 17.80 15.32 7.08
N VAL A 220 16.93 14.84 6.19
CA VAL A 220 17.10 13.56 5.52
C VAL A 220 18.03 13.72 4.32
N GLN A 221 19.30 13.34 4.50
CA GLN A 221 20.19 13.19 3.35
C GLN A 221 19.65 12.11 2.41
N LYS A 222 19.40 12.50 1.17
CA LYS A 222 18.97 11.61 0.10
C LYS A 222 20.02 10.51 -0.11
N LYS A 223 19.60 9.25 -0.05
CA LYS A 223 20.43 8.12 -0.47
C LYS A 223 20.37 7.97 -1.99
N GLN A 224 21.54 7.79 -2.60
CA GLN A 224 21.61 7.33 -3.97
C GLN A 224 21.03 5.91 -4.07
N MET A 225 20.21 5.66 -5.10
CA MET A 225 19.63 4.34 -5.32
C MET A 225 20.73 3.28 -5.39
N CYS A 226 20.66 2.31 -4.48
CA CYS A 226 21.61 1.21 -4.41
C CYS A 226 21.22 0.08 -5.35
N PHE A 227 22.24 -0.66 -5.78
CA PHE A 227 22.11 -1.67 -6.81
C PHE A 227 22.17 -3.07 -6.22
N VAL A 228 21.25 -3.94 -6.66
CA VAL A 228 21.17 -5.36 -6.27
C VAL A 228 21.27 -6.21 -7.55
N GLU A 229 22.25 -7.10 -7.61
CA GLU A 229 22.37 -8.01 -8.74
C GLU A 229 21.27 -9.06 -8.74
N ASP A 230 20.75 -9.41 -9.91
CA ASP A 230 19.72 -10.45 -10.07
C ASP A 230 20.25 -11.85 -9.68
N LYS A 231 21.57 -12.09 -9.82
CA LYS A 231 22.23 -13.34 -9.40
C LYS A 231 22.08 -13.64 -7.91
N ARG A 232 21.88 -12.63 -7.05
CA ARG A 232 21.67 -12.82 -5.61
C ARG A 232 20.43 -13.66 -5.31
N VAL A 233 19.41 -13.59 -6.17
CA VAL A 233 18.24 -14.49 -6.06
C VAL A 233 18.65 -15.94 -6.31
N GLU A 234 19.50 -16.20 -7.30
CA GLU A 234 19.99 -17.55 -7.58
C GLU A 234 20.84 -18.10 -6.44
N ASP A 235 21.71 -17.27 -5.87
CA ASP A 235 22.55 -17.65 -4.74
C ASP A 235 21.72 -17.95 -3.50
N TYR A 236 20.71 -17.12 -3.21
CA TYR A 236 19.78 -17.38 -2.12
C TYR A 236 18.99 -18.67 -2.33
N ILE A 237 18.47 -18.93 -3.54
CA ILE A 237 17.76 -20.17 -3.84
C ILE A 237 18.67 -21.39 -3.64
N LYS A 238 19.93 -21.35 -4.11
CA LYS A 238 20.91 -22.43 -3.89
C LYS A 238 21.18 -22.68 -2.41
N GLN A 239 21.24 -21.61 -1.60
CA GLN A 239 21.40 -21.73 -0.15
C GLN A 239 20.15 -22.28 0.54
N LYS A 240 18.97 -21.81 0.15
CA LYS A 240 17.68 -22.24 0.72
C LYS A 240 17.41 -23.72 0.47
N HIS A 241 17.88 -24.26 -0.67
CA HIS A 241 17.71 -25.66 -1.06
C HIS A 241 18.98 -26.51 -0.91
N LYS A 242 19.98 -26.06 -0.16
CA LYS A 242 21.28 -26.77 -0.02
C LYS A 242 21.15 -28.18 0.56
N ASN A 243 20.08 -28.42 1.33
CA ASN A 243 19.77 -29.70 1.98
C ASN A 243 18.56 -30.42 1.37
N ASP A 244 17.90 -29.83 0.37
CA ASP A 244 16.80 -30.50 -0.34
C ASP A 244 17.42 -31.42 -1.40
N THR A 245 17.29 -32.74 -1.21
CA THR A 245 17.52 -33.72 -2.29
C THR A 245 16.75 -33.28 -3.53
N HIS A 246 17.36 -33.34 -4.72
CA HIS A 246 16.78 -32.94 -6.02
C HIS A 246 15.37 -33.51 -6.27
N THR A 247 14.34 -32.91 -5.69
CA THR A 247 12.95 -33.29 -5.91
C THR A 247 12.49 -32.72 -7.24
N ASN A 248 11.61 -33.43 -7.95
CA ASN A 248 11.00 -32.95 -9.20
C ASN A 248 10.40 -31.55 -9.06
N PHE A 249 9.86 -31.22 -7.88
CA PHE A 249 9.27 -29.92 -7.57
C PHE A 249 10.28 -28.75 -7.55
N VAL A 250 11.47 -28.94 -6.96
CA VAL A 250 12.53 -27.90 -6.97
C VAL A 250 13.05 -27.67 -8.40
N ASN A 251 13.13 -28.73 -9.21
CA ASN A 251 13.52 -28.64 -10.61
C ASN A 251 12.47 -27.89 -11.44
N GLU A 252 11.17 -28.16 -11.25
CA GLU A 252 10.09 -27.43 -11.94
C GLU A 252 10.11 -25.92 -11.66
N LYS A 253 10.26 -25.53 -10.39
CA LYS A 253 10.41 -24.12 -9.97
C LYS A 253 11.58 -23.44 -10.68
N ASN A 254 12.75 -24.08 -10.67
CA ASN A 254 13.94 -23.54 -11.30
C ASN A 254 13.80 -23.45 -12.83
N ASN A 255 13.15 -24.42 -13.47
CA ASN A 255 12.90 -24.40 -14.90
C ASN A 255 11.94 -23.27 -15.30
N ALA A 256 10.86 -23.06 -14.56
CA ALA A 256 9.93 -21.95 -14.78
C ALA A 256 10.65 -20.59 -14.64
N ARG A 257 11.43 -20.41 -13.58
CA ARG A 257 12.24 -19.19 -13.35
C ARG A 257 13.24 -18.92 -14.48
N LYS A 258 14.03 -19.92 -14.88
CA LYS A 258 14.99 -19.80 -15.98
C LYS A 258 14.30 -19.43 -17.30
N TYR A 259 13.11 -19.98 -17.55
CA TYR A 259 12.31 -19.65 -18.73
C TYR A 259 11.86 -18.18 -18.74
N MET A 260 11.41 -17.66 -17.60
CA MET A 260 11.02 -16.26 -17.46
C MET A 260 12.21 -15.32 -17.73
N ILE A 261 13.38 -15.62 -17.17
CA ILE A 261 14.61 -14.85 -17.41
C ILE A 261 15.03 -14.92 -18.88
N ARG A 262 14.93 -16.09 -19.52
CA ARG A 262 15.22 -16.23 -20.96
C ARG A 262 14.29 -15.35 -21.80
N THR A 263 13.00 -15.32 -21.47
CA THR A 263 12.02 -14.48 -22.18
C THR A 263 12.41 -12.99 -22.06
N LEU A 264 12.88 -12.53 -20.90
CA LEU A 264 13.41 -11.17 -20.72
C LEU A 264 14.74 -10.93 -21.46
N GLN A 265 15.58 -11.94 -21.59
CA GLN A 265 16.84 -11.87 -22.34
C GLN A 265 16.61 -11.70 -23.85
N GLU A 266 15.54 -12.30 -24.38
CA GLU A 266 15.13 -12.22 -25.78
C GLU A 266 14.50 -10.86 -26.16
N LEU A 267 14.20 -9.99 -25.20
CA LEU A 267 13.66 -8.65 -25.47
C LEU A 267 14.70 -7.73 -26.12
N THR A 268 14.29 -7.06 -27.19
CA THR A 268 15.08 -6.02 -27.86
C THR A 268 15.16 -4.75 -27.00
N SER A 269 16.13 -3.88 -27.27
CA SER A 269 16.23 -2.58 -26.59
C SER A 269 14.98 -1.71 -26.78
N GLU A 270 14.32 -1.81 -27.94
CA GLU A 270 13.07 -1.11 -28.21
C GLU A 270 11.91 -1.64 -27.38
N GLN A 271 11.80 -2.97 -27.23
CA GLN A 271 10.80 -3.58 -26.35
C GLN A 271 11.04 -3.20 -24.88
N ILE A 272 12.29 -3.10 -24.42
CA ILE A 272 12.59 -2.67 -23.04
C ILE A 272 12.13 -1.22 -22.80
N LYS A 273 12.27 -0.34 -23.80
CA LYS A 273 11.87 1.06 -23.71
C LYS A 273 10.35 1.23 -23.73
N ASN A 274 9.65 0.50 -24.59
CA ASN A 274 8.23 0.75 -24.87
C ASN A 274 7.27 -0.20 -24.14
N GLN A 275 7.69 -1.42 -23.77
CA GLN A 275 6.82 -2.36 -23.07
C GLN A 275 6.72 -1.98 -21.59
N HIS A 276 5.50 -1.71 -21.13
CA HIS A 276 5.22 -1.38 -19.74
C HIS A 276 4.58 -2.53 -18.95
N PHE A 277 3.97 -3.50 -19.62
CA PHE A 277 3.24 -4.58 -18.94
C PHE A 277 3.84 -5.96 -19.21
N PHE A 278 4.10 -6.69 -18.13
CA PHE A 278 4.52 -8.08 -18.12
C PHE A 278 3.57 -8.90 -17.26
N THR A 279 3.30 -10.14 -17.64
CA THR A 279 2.49 -11.06 -16.83
C THR A 279 3.28 -12.31 -16.46
N ILE A 280 2.98 -12.86 -15.27
CA ILE A 280 3.44 -14.17 -14.83
C ILE A 280 2.22 -14.99 -14.43
N THR A 281 1.82 -15.90 -15.31
CA THR A 281 0.70 -16.82 -15.05
C THR A 281 1.23 -18.17 -14.63
N ALA A 282 1.09 -18.54 -13.35
CA ALA A 282 1.59 -19.83 -12.87
C ALA A 282 0.92 -20.32 -11.58
N PRO A 283 0.77 -21.64 -11.39
CA PRO A 283 0.08 -22.18 -10.22
C PRO A 283 0.80 -21.80 -8.92
N THR A 284 0.04 -21.80 -7.82
CA THR A 284 0.61 -21.58 -6.49
C THR A 284 1.68 -22.63 -6.20
N GLY A 285 2.78 -22.20 -5.60
CA GLY A 285 3.91 -23.08 -5.31
C GLY A 285 4.98 -23.18 -6.40
N ILE A 286 4.87 -22.56 -7.59
CA ILE A 286 5.97 -22.57 -8.57
C ILE A 286 7.15 -21.62 -8.22
N GLY A 287 7.10 -20.94 -7.07
CA GLY A 287 8.14 -19.97 -6.66
C GLY A 287 8.00 -18.59 -7.30
N LYS A 288 6.77 -18.18 -7.64
CA LYS A 288 6.43 -16.89 -8.26
C LYS A 288 7.10 -15.68 -7.59
N THR A 289 7.12 -15.64 -6.26
CA THR A 289 7.66 -14.51 -5.47
C THR A 289 9.14 -14.22 -5.75
N LEU A 290 10.01 -15.24 -5.68
CA LEU A 290 11.44 -15.05 -5.99
C LEU A 290 11.70 -14.90 -7.49
N ALA A 291 10.90 -15.57 -8.33
CA ALA A 291 11.03 -15.45 -9.78
C ALA A 291 10.69 -14.03 -10.28
N SER A 292 9.60 -13.44 -9.80
CA SER A 292 9.20 -12.06 -10.12
C SER A 292 10.23 -11.04 -9.63
N LEU A 293 10.77 -11.21 -8.42
CA LEU A 293 11.86 -10.37 -7.93
C LEU A 293 13.10 -10.46 -8.83
N GLN A 294 13.50 -11.68 -9.26
CA GLN A 294 14.62 -11.83 -10.19
C GLN A 294 14.34 -11.16 -11.54
N CYS A 295 13.12 -11.32 -12.09
CA CYS A 295 12.68 -10.65 -13.31
C CYS A 295 12.76 -9.12 -13.18
N ALA A 296 12.29 -8.54 -12.07
CA ALA A 296 12.36 -7.11 -11.81
C ALA A 296 13.81 -6.61 -11.67
N LEU A 297 14.66 -7.36 -10.95
CA LEU A 297 16.09 -7.04 -10.82
C LEU A 297 16.79 -7.07 -12.20
N TYR A 298 16.51 -8.09 -13.01
CA TYR A 298 17.06 -8.19 -14.36
C TYR A 298 16.58 -7.04 -15.26
N LEU A 299 15.28 -6.75 -15.25
CA LEU A 299 14.68 -5.66 -16.02
C LEU A 299 15.25 -4.29 -15.60
N ARG A 300 15.41 -4.06 -14.30
CA ARG A 300 16.09 -2.86 -13.77
C ARG A 300 17.50 -2.71 -14.32
N ASN A 301 18.26 -3.80 -14.42
CA ASN A 301 19.61 -3.81 -14.96
C ASN A 301 19.63 -3.45 -16.45
N ARG A 302 18.66 -3.94 -17.22
CA ARG A 302 18.49 -3.57 -18.63
C ARG A 302 18.10 -2.11 -18.77
N ILE A 303 17.11 -1.63 -18.03
CA ILE A 303 16.66 -0.23 -18.07
C ILE A 303 17.79 0.74 -17.70
N LYS A 304 18.59 0.43 -16.68
CA LYS A 304 19.76 1.25 -16.31
C LYS A 304 20.73 1.42 -17.47
N LYS A 305 20.98 0.36 -18.23
CA LYS A 305 21.87 0.40 -19.40
C LYS A 305 21.24 1.16 -20.59
N GLU A 306 19.95 0.96 -20.84
CA GLU A 306 19.26 1.44 -22.04
C GLU A 306 18.68 2.87 -21.89
N MET A 307 18.40 3.31 -20.66
CA MET A 307 17.67 4.55 -20.36
C MET A 307 18.39 5.44 -19.32
N ASN A 308 19.56 5.06 -18.83
CA ASN A 308 20.41 5.86 -17.93
C ASN A 308 19.75 6.31 -16.61
N TYR A 309 18.83 5.53 -16.06
CA TYR A 309 18.31 5.73 -14.70
C TYR A 309 18.11 4.36 -14.02
N THR A 310 18.04 4.33 -12.69
CA THR A 310 17.86 3.08 -11.93
C THR A 310 16.44 2.99 -11.39
N PRO A 311 15.56 2.13 -11.96
CA PRO A 311 14.21 1.92 -11.43
C PRO A 311 14.21 1.46 -9.98
N ARG A 312 13.29 2.04 -9.19
CA ARG A 312 12.89 1.51 -7.89
C ARG A 312 12.01 0.28 -8.09
N ILE A 313 12.11 -0.72 -7.22
CA ILE A 313 11.23 -1.91 -7.28
C ILE A 313 10.19 -1.80 -6.17
N ILE A 314 8.91 -1.88 -6.53
CA ILE A 314 7.79 -1.81 -5.59
C ILE A 314 6.98 -3.09 -5.72
N THR A 315 6.92 -3.91 -4.69
CA THR A 315 6.10 -5.11 -4.65
C THR A 315 4.89 -4.85 -3.77
N ALA A 316 3.70 -4.87 -4.36
CA ALA A 316 2.45 -4.77 -3.62
C ALA A 316 1.76 -6.14 -3.58
N ILE A 317 1.28 -6.52 -2.40
CA ILE A 317 0.55 -7.78 -2.20
C ILE A 317 -0.78 -7.54 -1.48
N PRO A 318 -1.82 -8.36 -1.69
CA PRO A 318 -3.14 -8.09 -1.14
C PRO A 318 -3.26 -8.40 0.36
N PHE A 319 -2.70 -9.53 0.80
CA PHE A 319 -2.92 -10.05 2.16
C PHE A 319 -1.69 -9.86 3.05
N ILE A 320 -1.89 -9.29 4.25
CA ILE A 320 -0.83 -9.06 5.24
C ILE A 320 -0.12 -10.37 5.63
N ASN A 321 -0.86 -11.48 5.71
CA ASN A 321 -0.33 -12.78 6.13
C ASN A 321 0.81 -13.30 5.22
N ILE A 322 0.88 -12.84 3.97
CA ILE A 322 1.96 -13.20 3.03
C ILE A 322 3.17 -12.25 3.16
N ILE A 323 2.98 -11.05 3.71
CA ILE A 323 4.01 -10.00 3.76
C ILE A 323 5.20 -10.47 4.59
N GLU A 324 4.96 -11.09 5.74
CA GLU A 324 6.05 -11.47 6.64
C GLU A 324 6.96 -12.55 6.04
N GLN A 325 6.37 -13.52 5.33
CA GLN A 325 7.15 -14.54 4.62
C GLN A 325 7.92 -13.93 3.43
N THR A 326 7.25 -13.08 2.66
CA THR A 326 7.85 -12.39 1.51
C THR A 326 8.96 -11.45 1.96
N GLN A 327 8.77 -10.77 3.10
CA GLN A 327 9.75 -9.92 3.74
C GLN A 327 11.02 -10.70 4.05
N LYS A 328 10.93 -11.89 4.65
CA LYS A 328 12.12 -12.72 4.95
C LYS A 328 12.90 -13.08 3.68
N ASP A 329 12.20 -13.47 2.62
CA ASP A 329 12.83 -13.79 1.33
C ASP A 329 13.48 -12.55 0.69
N TYR A 330 12.84 -11.39 0.75
CA TYR A 330 13.40 -10.13 0.25
C TYR A 330 14.60 -9.67 1.09
N GLU A 331 14.50 -9.71 2.43
CA GLU A 331 15.61 -9.38 3.35
C GLU A 331 16.84 -10.25 3.06
N ALA A 332 16.66 -11.54 2.78
CA ALA A 332 17.76 -12.45 2.47
C ALA A 332 18.41 -12.16 1.10
N VAL A 333 17.62 -11.87 0.07
CA VAL A 333 18.14 -11.52 -1.27
C VAL A 333 18.86 -10.17 -1.24
N VAL A 334 18.25 -9.16 -0.61
CA VAL A 334 18.77 -7.80 -0.53
C VAL A 334 19.99 -7.74 0.39
N GLY A 335 19.92 -8.34 1.58
CA GLY A 335 20.98 -8.22 2.58
C GLY A 335 21.33 -6.76 2.86
N ASN A 336 22.63 -6.44 2.89
CA ASN A 336 23.12 -5.08 3.13
C ASN A 336 23.37 -4.27 1.85
N THR A 337 23.02 -4.78 0.67
CA THR A 337 23.34 -4.11 -0.61
C THR A 337 22.37 -3.00 -0.98
N ALA A 338 21.15 -3.01 -0.44
CA ALA A 338 20.15 -1.99 -0.69
C ALA A 338 19.20 -1.83 0.50
N HIS A 339 18.45 -0.73 0.51
CA HIS A 339 17.48 -0.38 1.54
C HIS A 339 16.11 -0.96 1.21
N LEU A 340 15.66 -1.96 1.98
CA LEU A 340 14.29 -2.50 1.91
C LEU A 340 13.37 -1.75 2.87
N ILE A 341 12.29 -1.19 2.33
CA ILE A 341 11.17 -0.64 3.12
C ILE A 341 10.00 -1.63 3.10
N VAL A 342 9.38 -1.85 4.26
CA VAL A 342 8.17 -2.65 4.39
C VAL A 342 7.07 -1.79 4.97
N HIS A 343 5.97 -1.60 4.22
CA HIS A 343 4.89 -0.68 4.56
C HIS A 343 3.53 -1.36 4.40
N HIS A 344 2.89 -1.75 5.51
CA HIS A 344 1.57 -2.39 5.48
C HIS A 344 0.64 -1.95 6.64
N GLN A 345 0.98 -0.87 7.33
CA GLN A 345 0.17 -0.37 8.45
C GLN A 345 -1.11 0.29 7.92
N PHE A 346 -2.28 -0.13 8.40
CA PHE A 346 -3.56 0.49 8.02
C PHE A 346 -3.93 1.68 8.90
N ALA A 347 -3.29 1.84 10.07
CA ALA A 347 -3.46 3.00 10.95
C ALA A 347 -3.12 4.34 10.26
N ASP A 348 -2.43 4.31 9.12
CA ASP A 348 -2.14 5.50 8.32
C ASP A 348 -3.37 6.13 7.67
N PHE A 349 -4.46 5.36 7.52
CA PHE A 349 -5.74 5.81 6.97
C PHE A 349 -6.76 6.25 8.02
N GLY A 350 -6.41 6.20 9.32
CA GLY A 350 -7.30 6.62 10.41
C GLY A 350 -7.60 8.12 10.37
N ASN A 351 -8.85 8.50 10.65
CA ASN A 351 -9.27 9.90 10.74
C ASN A 351 -8.56 10.60 11.92
N ARG A 352 -7.44 11.29 11.64
CA ARG A 352 -6.85 12.26 12.55
C ARG A 352 -7.41 13.64 12.18
N SER A 353 -7.82 14.41 13.19
CA SER A 353 -8.40 15.74 13.02
C SER A 353 -7.47 16.65 12.21
N ASN A 354 -8.04 17.36 11.23
CA ASN A 354 -7.34 18.36 10.43
C ASN A 354 -6.74 19.44 11.36
N GLY A 355 -5.41 19.46 11.49
CA GLY A 355 -4.68 20.44 12.31
C GLY A 355 -3.47 19.86 13.03
N ASP A 356 -3.48 18.55 13.30
CA ASP A 356 -2.37 17.84 13.96
C ASP A 356 -1.55 17.03 12.94
N GLU A 357 -1.06 17.66 11.88
CA GLU A 357 0.11 17.14 11.16
C GLU A 357 1.35 17.31 12.07
N ILE A 358 1.36 16.56 13.18
CA ILE A 358 2.56 16.35 13.98
C ILE A 358 3.57 15.74 13.02
N ILE A 359 4.61 16.50 12.68
CA ILE A 359 5.82 15.99 12.04
C ILE A 359 6.16 14.72 12.82
N PRO A 360 6.16 13.52 12.19
CA PRO A 360 6.53 12.32 12.92
C PRO A 360 7.89 12.59 13.55
N VAL A 361 7.94 12.60 14.89
CA VAL A 361 9.16 12.86 15.68
C VAL A 361 10.29 11.89 15.30
N GLU A 362 9.97 10.85 14.53
CA GLU A 362 10.85 9.81 14.04
C GLU A 362 11.03 9.90 12.52
N ARG A 363 12.22 10.35 12.09
CA ARG A 363 12.71 10.35 10.69
C ARG A 363 12.46 9.06 9.89
N LYS A 364 12.27 7.90 10.55
CA LYS A 364 11.96 6.65 9.86
C LYS A 364 10.48 6.50 9.48
N LEU A 365 9.55 7.06 10.25
CA LEU A 365 8.14 7.11 9.84
C LEU A 365 8.04 7.91 8.54
N LEU A 366 8.79 9.02 8.44
CA LEU A 366 8.92 9.79 7.20
C LEU A 366 9.51 8.95 6.05
N GLU A 367 10.59 8.19 6.24
CA GLU A 367 11.16 7.31 5.19
C GLU A 367 10.16 6.24 4.72
N VAL A 368 9.41 5.63 5.64
CA VAL A 368 8.40 4.60 5.33
C VAL A 368 7.18 5.21 4.64
N GLU A 369 6.73 6.38 5.07
CA GLU A 369 5.63 7.13 4.44
C GLU A 369 5.99 7.62 3.04
N ALA A 370 7.22 8.14 2.88
CA ALA A 370 7.76 8.64 1.62
C ALA A 370 8.25 7.53 0.68
N TRP A 371 8.27 6.28 1.15
CA TRP A 371 8.80 5.13 0.41
C TRP A 371 10.28 5.26 0.02
N GLU A 372 11.14 5.89 0.83
CA GLU A 372 12.58 6.15 0.55
C GLU A 372 13.51 4.90 0.61
N GLY A 373 13.06 3.79 0.02
CA GLY A 373 13.80 2.54 -0.13
C GLY A 373 14.15 2.25 -1.60
N ASP A 374 15.18 1.45 -1.81
CA ASP A 374 15.53 0.95 -3.15
C ASP A 374 14.55 -0.11 -3.64
N ILE A 375 14.03 -0.88 -2.68
CA ILE A 375 12.99 -1.88 -2.85
C ILE A 375 11.94 -1.64 -1.76
N ILE A 376 10.67 -1.62 -2.16
CA ILE A 376 9.53 -1.42 -1.28
C ILE A 376 8.65 -2.67 -1.34
N LEU A 377 8.29 -3.20 -0.17
CA LEU A 377 7.27 -4.22 -0.01
C LEU A 377 6.06 -3.59 0.68
N THR A 378 4.91 -3.59 0.02
CA THR A 378 3.71 -2.85 0.45
C THR A 378 2.43 -3.66 0.21
N THR A 379 1.28 -3.08 0.54
CA THR A 379 -0.04 -3.65 0.24
C THR A 379 -0.74 -3.00 -0.94
N PHE A 380 -1.72 -3.69 -1.52
CA PHE A 380 -2.63 -3.09 -2.52
C PHE A 380 -3.33 -1.85 -1.99
N VAL A 381 -3.79 -1.89 -0.74
CA VAL A 381 -4.40 -0.75 -0.05
C VAL A 381 -3.43 0.43 -0.02
N GLN A 382 -2.20 0.21 0.47
CA GLN A 382 -1.18 1.26 0.55
C GLN A 382 -0.82 1.86 -0.81
N LEU A 383 -0.79 1.04 -1.87
CA LEU A 383 -0.53 1.52 -3.22
C LEU A 383 -1.72 2.30 -3.79
N PHE A 384 -2.90 1.68 -3.87
CA PHE A 384 -4.03 2.21 -4.63
C PHE A 384 -4.79 3.31 -3.88
N GLN A 385 -4.93 3.24 -2.56
CA GLN A 385 -5.54 4.35 -1.81
C GLN A 385 -4.65 5.60 -1.81
N SER A 386 -3.32 5.44 -1.88
CA SER A 386 -2.43 6.60 -2.05
C SER A 386 -2.59 7.26 -3.42
N LEU A 387 -3.06 6.53 -4.44
CA LEU A 387 -3.28 7.02 -5.79
C LEU A 387 -4.65 7.68 -6.01
N LEU A 388 -5.59 7.50 -5.08
CA LEU A 388 -6.99 7.93 -5.20
C LEU A 388 -7.42 8.63 -3.90
N THR A 389 -6.74 9.73 -3.57
CA THR A 389 -6.94 10.47 -2.31
C THR A 389 -6.49 11.92 -2.45
N ASP A 390 -6.95 12.78 -1.53
CA ASP A 390 -6.52 14.16 -1.34
C ASP A 390 -5.51 14.33 -0.19
N GLN A 391 -5.21 13.26 0.56
CA GLN A 391 -4.45 13.34 1.79
C GLN A 391 -2.94 13.48 1.53
N ASN A 392 -2.34 14.55 2.05
CA ASN A 392 -0.91 14.87 1.89
C ASN A 392 0.01 13.72 2.28
N ARG A 393 -0.25 13.14 3.46
CA ARG A 393 0.54 12.03 4.00
C ARG A 393 0.61 10.85 3.03
N LEU A 394 -0.50 10.52 2.37
CA LEU A 394 -0.58 9.41 1.42
C LEU A 394 0.01 9.77 0.06
N LEU A 395 -0.26 11.00 -0.43
CA LEU A 395 0.24 11.48 -1.72
C LEU A 395 1.78 11.61 -1.77
N LYS A 396 2.46 11.73 -0.63
CA LYS A 396 3.92 11.89 -0.57
C LYS A 396 4.70 10.84 -1.35
N LYS A 397 4.22 9.59 -1.38
CA LYS A 397 4.93 8.47 -2.02
C LYS A 397 4.73 8.35 -3.54
N ILE A 398 3.80 9.10 -4.12
CA ILE A 398 3.41 8.95 -5.54
C ILE A 398 4.56 9.22 -6.51
N ASN A 399 5.43 10.20 -6.23
CA ASN A 399 6.59 10.49 -7.06
C ASN A 399 7.54 9.28 -7.20
N LYS A 400 7.49 8.31 -6.27
CA LYS A 400 8.33 7.10 -6.30
C LYS A 400 7.84 6.04 -7.30
N LEU A 401 6.63 6.18 -7.83
CA LEU A 401 6.13 5.34 -8.90
C LEU A 401 6.77 5.69 -10.25
N ALA A 402 7.23 6.93 -10.42
CA ALA A 402 7.87 7.38 -11.64
C ALA A 402 9.10 6.54 -12.01
N GLY A 403 9.07 5.97 -13.22
CA GLY A 403 10.07 5.04 -13.75
C GLY A 403 10.28 3.77 -12.93
N SER A 404 9.41 3.46 -11.97
CA SER A 404 9.56 2.28 -11.13
C SER A 404 9.16 0.99 -11.86
N ILE A 405 9.56 -0.14 -11.30
CA ILE A 405 9.04 -1.47 -11.64
C ILE A 405 8.14 -1.91 -10.48
N VAL A 406 6.85 -2.03 -10.74
CA VAL A 406 5.83 -2.43 -9.77
C VAL A 406 5.43 -3.89 -9.99
N ILE A 407 5.62 -4.73 -9.00
CA ILE A 407 5.14 -6.11 -8.97
C ILE A 407 3.80 -6.12 -8.23
N LEU A 408 2.74 -6.62 -8.87
CA LEU A 408 1.43 -6.80 -8.24
C LEU A 408 1.15 -8.31 -8.09
N ASP A 409 1.35 -8.83 -6.88
CA ASP A 409 1.12 -10.25 -6.58
C ASP A 409 -0.34 -10.53 -6.29
N GLU A 410 -0.84 -11.67 -6.77
CA GLU A 410 -2.23 -12.09 -6.64
C GLU A 410 -3.22 -10.97 -7.06
N ILE A 411 -2.96 -10.33 -8.22
CA ILE A 411 -3.72 -9.20 -8.79
C ILE A 411 -5.23 -9.46 -8.91
N GLN A 412 -5.65 -10.72 -9.00
CA GLN A 412 -7.05 -11.12 -9.05
C GLN A 412 -7.83 -10.89 -7.75
N SER A 413 -7.15 -10.56 -6.65
CA SER A 413 -7.78 -10.20 -5.37
C SER A 413 -8.45 -8.82 -5.37
N ILE A 414 -8.21 -7.99 -6.40
CA ILE A 414 -8.90 -6.70 -6.57
C ILE A 414 -10.39 -6.96 -6.81
N PRO A 415 -11.31 -6.30 -6.08
CA PRO A 415 -12.74 -6.43 -6.35
C PRO A 415 -13.08 -6.03 -7.79
N ASP A 416 -13.90 -6.83 -8.47
CA ASP A 416 -14.39 -6.63 -9.84
C ASP A 416 -14.90 -5.20 -10.09
N GLU A 417 -15.64 -4.62 -9.14
CA GLU A 417 -16.17 -3.24 -9.24
C GLU A 417 -15.09 -2.15 -9.34
N TYR A 418 -13.84 -2.47 -9.01
CA TYR A 418 -12.69 -1.57 -9.14
C TYR A 418 -11.69 -2.01 -10.21
N MET A 419 -11.83 -3.22 -10.78
CA MET A 419 -10.89 -3.69 -11.82
C MET A 419 -10.80 -2.74 -13.02
N PRO A 420 -11.90 -2.18 -13.58
CA PRO A 420 -11.80 -1.19 -14.65
C PRO A 420 -11.04 0.06 -14.24
N LEU A 421 -11.38 0.65 -13.08
CA LEU A 421 -10.71 1.83 -12.54
C LEU A 421 -9.21 1.60 -12.34
N ILE A 422 -8.83 0.50 -11.66
CA ILE A 422 -7.43 0.18 -11.42
C ILE A 422 -6.71 -0.11 -12.73
N GLY A 423 -7.31 -0.86 -13.66
CA GLY A 423 -6.76 -1.09 -14.98
C GLY A 423 -6.42 0.22 -15.70
N ALA A 424 -7.35 1.18 -15.71
CA ALA A 424 -7.16 2.50 -16.30
C ALA A 424 -6.05 3.30 -15.59
N VAL A 425 -6.02 3.28 -14.25
CA VAL A 425 -4.94 3.91 -13.46
C VAL A 425 -3.58 3.31 -13.81
N LEU A 426 -3.45 1.98 -13.87
CA LEU A 426 -2.20 1.33 -14.26
C LEU A 426 -1.74 1.74 -15.66
N ARG A 427 -2.67 1.80 -16.63
CA ARG A 427 -2.39 2.28 -17.99
C ARG A 427 -1.89 3.71 -18.00
N LYS A 428 -2.50 4.61 -17.23
CA LYS A 428 -2.07 6.03 -17.16
C LYS A 428 -0.78 6.21 -16.36
N LEU A 429 -0.50 5.40 -15.34
CA LEU A 429 0.80 5.39 -14.66
C LEU A 429 1.93 4.89 -15.58
N ALA A 430 1.64 3.90 -16.43
CA ALA A 430 2.58 3.48 -17.46
C ALA A 430 2.82 4.60 -18.48
N GLN A 431 1.74 5.22 -18.97
CA GLN A 431 1.80 6.30 -19.96
C GLN A 431 2.50 7.56 -19.44
N PHE A 432 2.08 8.08 -18.29
CA PHE A 432 2.54 9.38 -17.80
C PHE A 432 3.83 9.30 -17.00
N TYR A 433 4.03 8.22 -16.23
CA TYR A 433 5.17 8.12 -15.32
C TYR A 433 6.24 7.15 -15.84
N GLY A 434 5.98 6.41 -16.92
CA GLY A 434 6.86 5.36 -17.43
C GLY A 434 6.98 4.16 -16.48
N THR A 435 5.98 3.96 -15.63
CA THR A 435 5.93 2.86 -14.66
C THR A 435 5.78 1.54 -15.40
N ARG A 436 6.56 0.52 -15.01
CA ARG A 436 6.46 -0.83 -15.58
C ARG A 436 5.84 -1.78 -14.57
N PHE A 437 4.96 -2.66 -15.01
CA PHE A 437 4.21 -3.56 -14.16
C PHE A 437 4.53 -5.03 -14.46
N ILE A 438 4.71 -5.82 -13.41
CA ILE A 438 4.72 -7.29 -13.47
C ILE A 438 3.47 -7.77 -12.72
N LEU A 439 2.45 -8.21 -13.46
CA LEU A 439 1.20 -8.71 -12.93
C LEU A 439 1.29 -10.23 -12.77
N MET A 440 1.19 -10.73 -11.55
CA MET A 440 1.42 -12.15 -11.30
C MET A 440 0.27 -12.81 -10.55
N THR A 441 -0.11 -14.00 -11.01
CA THR A 441 -1.26 -14.74 -10.47
C THR A 441 -1.27 -16.19 -10.96
N ALA A 442 -2.09 -17.04 -10.32
CA ALA A 442 -2.46 -18.33 -10.88
C ALA A 442 -3.36 -18.20 -12.13
N THR A 443 -4.19 -17.17 -12.19
CA THR A 443 -5.17 -16.96 -13.26
C THR A 443 -5.30 -15.46 -13.54
N GLN A 444 -4.85 -15.02 -14.72
CA GLN A 444 -4.81 -13.59 -15.06
C GLN A 444 -6.22 -13.00 -15.13
N PRO A 445 -6.56 -12.01 -14.28
CA PRO A 445 -7.75 -11.24 -14.47
C PRO A 445 -7.60 -10.38 -15.72
N LYS A 446 -8.72 -10.07 -16.37
CA LYS A 446 -8.75 -9.20 -17.55
C LYS A 446 -8.67 -7.71 -17.19
N ILE A 447 -7.90 -7.38 -16.16
CA ILE A 447 -7.85 -6.04 -15.55
C ILE A 447 -7.41 -4.96 -16.54
N LEU A 448 -6.39 -5.23 -17.37
CA LEU A 448 -5.94 -4.28 -18.39
C LEU A 448 -6.99 -4.06 -19.47
N GLN A 449 -7.68 -5.13 -19.89
CA GLN A 449 -8.76 -5.04 -20.88
C GLN A 449 -9.96 -4.27 -20.34
N LEU A 450 -10.34 -4.48 -19.07
CA LEU A 450 -11.39 -3.70 -18.40
C LEU A 450 -11.00 -2.22 -18.27
N GLY A 451 -9.72 -1.94 -17.98
CA GLY A 451 -9.19 -0.59 -17.99
C GLY A 451 -9.25 0.06 -19.38
N ASP A 452 -8.88 -0.68 -20.42
CA ASP A 452 -8.95 -0.24 -21.82
C ASP A 452 -10.40 0.07 -22.24
N MET A 453 -11.37 -0.70 -21.75
CA MET A 453 -12.81 -0.42 -21.94
C MET A 453 -13.24 0.88 -21.25
N LEU A 454 -12.80 1.13 -20.02
CA LEU A 454 -13.10 2.38 -19.31
C LEU A 454 -12.45 3.59 -19.99
N LEU A 455 -11.24 3.41 -20.52
CA LEU A 455 -10.51 4.46 -21.27
C LEU A 455 -11.05 4.67 -22.69
N ASN A 456 -11.81 3.72 -23.24
CA ASN A 456 -12.15 3.65 -24.66
C ASN A 456 -10.89 3.67 -25.57
N GLU A 457 -9.81 3.03 -25.13
CA GLU A 457 -8.52 3.01 -25.82
C GLU A 457 -8.04 1.57 -26.02
N LYS A 458 -7.58 1.20 -27.24
CA LYS A 458 -6.88 -0.08 -27.45
C LYS A 458 -5.39 0.10 -27.22
N LYS A 459 -4.83 -0.60 -26.24
CA LYS A 459 -3.42 -0.45 -25.82
C LYS A 459 -2.58 -1.70 -26.13
N GLU A 460 -1.29 -1.60 -25.84
CA GLU A 460 -0.36 -2.72 -25.98
C GLU A 460 -0.78 -3.92 -25.10
N GLU A 461 -0.59 -5.11 -25.67
CA GLU A 461 -0.78 -6.37 -24.95
C GLU A 461 0.40 -6.62 -23.99
N PRO A 462 0.16 -7.21 -22.81
CA PRO A 462 1.24 -7.57 -21.90
C PRO A 462 2.11 -8.70 -22.47
N ILE A 463 3.41 -8.71 -22.12
CA ILE A 463 4.29 -9.83 -22.42
C ILE A 463 4.19 -10.88 -21.31
N GLU A 464 3.64 -12.05 -21.64
CA GLU A 464 3.65 -13.22 -20.75
C GLU A 464 5.07 -13.80 -20.65
N LEU A 465 5.65 -13.72 -19.44
CA LEU A 465 6.99 -14.20 -19.16
C LEU A 465 7.07 -15.73 -19.09
N LEU A 466 5.94 -16.42 -18.85
CA LEU A 466 5.83 -17.87 -18.86
C LEU A 466 4.84 -18.36 -19.93
N LYS A 467 5.15 -18.12 -21.21
CA LYS A 467 4.24 -18.41 -22.36
C LYS A 467 3.61 -19.81 -22.36
N ASN A 468 4.37 -20.84 -21.95
CA ASN A 468 3.89 -22.23 -21.89
C ASN A 468 3.39 -22.62 -20.50
N HIS A 469 2.66 -21.74 -19.81
CA HIS A 469 2.21 -21.97 -18.44
C HIS A 469 1.20 -23.13 -18.31
N ASP A 470 0.42 -23.43 -19.37
CA ASP A 470 -0.61 -24.48 -19.38
C ASP A 470 -0.10 -25.86 -18.94
N LYS A 471 1.16 -26.20 -19.26
CA LYS A 471 1.76 -27.48 -18.87
C LYS A 471 1.85 -27.65 -17.34
N TYR A 472 1.90 -26.55 -16.59
CA TYR A 472 1.96 -26.58 -15.12
C TYR A 472 0.57 -26.77 -14.49
N PHE A 473 -0.52 -26.58 -15.25
CA PHE A 473 -1.91 -26.75 -14.78
C PHE A 473 -2.54 -28.08 -15.24
N LYS A 474 -2.33 -28.49 -16.51
CA LYS A 474 -3.07 -29.60 -17.15
C LYS A 474 -2.88 -30.99 -16.52
N ASN A 475 -1.80 -31.21 -15.79
CA ASN A 475 -1.48 -32.53 -15.21
C ASN A 475 -1.97 -32.71 -13.77
N LYS A 476 -2.82 -31.82 -13.26
CA LYS A 476 -3.28 -31.86 -11.87
C LYS A 476 -4.71 -32.39 -11.79
N LYS A 477 -4.89 -33.52 -11.11
CA LYS A 477 -6.19 -34.17 -10.78
C LYS A 477 -6.34 -34.36 -9.27
N ARG A 478 -5.76 -33.48 -8.46
CA ARG A 478 -5.65 -33.67 -7.02
C ARG A 478 -6.99 -33.44 -6.33
N THR A 479 -7.78 -32.50 -6.83
CA THR A 479 -9.03 -32.08 -6.19
C THR A 479 -10.23 -32.07 -7.13
N LYS A 480 -11.42 -32.11 -6.53
CA LYS A 480 -12.72 -31.85 -7.17
C LYS A 480 -13.51 -30.82 -6.38
N LEU A 481 -14.14 -29.88 -7.08
CA LEU A 481 -15.15 -29.02 -6.47
C LEU A 481 -16.51 -29.71 -6.53
N PHE A 482 -17.24 -29.68 -5.43
CA PHE A 482 -18.62 -30.17 -5.33
C PHE A 482 -19.54 -29.01 -4.92
N PRO A 483 -20.18 -28.33 -5.89
CA PRO A 483 -21.16 -27.28 -5.61
C PRO A 483 -22.45 -27.88 -5.03
N LEU A 484 -22.72 -27.66 -3.74
CA LEU A 484 -23.90 -28.19 -3.05
C LEU A 484 -24.93 -27.10 -2.75
N PHE A 485 -25.31 -26.32 -3.78
CA PHE A 485 -26.22 -25.18 -3.60
C PHE A 485 -27.69 -25.54 -3.38
N LYS A 486 -28.06 -26.81 -3.57
CA LYS A 486 -29.40 -27.32 -3.22
C LYS A 486 -29.59 -27.48 -1.72
N ASN A 487 -28.50 -27.48 -0.95
CA ASN A 487 -28.48 -27.51 0.50
C ASN A 487 -28.14 -26.09 0.98
N GLU A 488 -29.14 -25.33 1.42
CA GLU A 488 -28.92 -24.08 2.15
C GLU A 488 -28.96 -24.40 3.64
N PHE A 489 -27.88 -24.10 4.36
CA PHE A 489 -27.81 -24.25 5.81
C PHE A 489 -28.19 -22.91 6.44
N ASN A 490 -29.18 -22.89 7.32
CA ASN A 490 -29.66 -21.66 7.96
C ASN A 490 -28.66 -21.13 9.00
N ASP A 491 -27.96 -22.03 9.69
CA ASP A 491 -27.05 -21.71 10.78
C ASP A 491 -25.79 -22.62 10.80
N GLY A 492 -24.89 -22.38 11.76
CA GLY A 492 -23.66 -23.18 11.88
C GLY A 492 -23.95 -24.61 12.35
N ASN A 493 -25.05 -24.82 13.07
CA ASN A 493 -25.44 -26.13 13.60
C ASN A 493 -25.88 -27.07 12.48
N GLU A 494 -26.76 -26.62 11.57
CA GLU A 494 -27.16 -27.40 10.39
C GLU A 494 -25.94 -27.78 9.52
N PHE A 495 -24.98 -26.87 9.36
CA PHE A 495 -23.72 -27.15 8.67
C PHE A 495 -22.88 -28.20 9.42
N VAL A 496 -22.71 -28.09 10.74
CA VAL A 496 -21.93 -29.07 11.52
C VAL A 496 -22.56 -30.45 11.46
N GLU A 497 -23.88 -30.55 11.53
CA GLU A 497 -24.61 -31.82 11.36
C GLU A 497 -24.37 -32.45 9.97
N PHE A 498 -24.29 -31.62 8.93
CA PHE A 498 -23.94 -32.08 7.58
C PHE A 498 -22.48 -32.50 7.47
N PHE A 499 -21.55 -31.70 8.01
CA PHE A 499 -20.13 -32.01 8.08
C PHE A 499 -19.89 -33.39 8.71
N MET A 500 -20.53 -33.66 9.85
CA MET A 500 -20.41 -34.93 10.58
C MET A 500 -20.92 -36.14 9.80
N LYS A 501 -21.82 -35.97 8.82
CA LYS A 501 -22.31 -37.05 7.96
C LYS A 501 -21.33 -37.44 6.85
N ILE A 502 -20.49 -36.50 6.41
CA ILE A 502 -19.57 -36.70 5.28
C ILE A 502 -18.15 -37.00 5.76
N TRP A 503 -17.69 -36.25 6.76
CA TRP A 503 -16.34 -36.36 7.27
C TRP A 503 -16.12 -37.66 8.03
N GLN A 504 -14.98 -38.32 7.78
CA GLN A 504 -14.57 -39.51 8.50
C GLN A 504 -13.47 -39.17 9.51
N GLN A 505 -13.53 -39.79 10.68
CA GLN A 505 -12.62 -39.48 11.80
C GLN A 505 -11.13 -39.74 11.55
N ASN A 506 -10.78 -40.52 10.51
CA ASN A 506 -9.41 -40.73 10.07
C ASN A 506 -8.91 -39.66 9.08
N GLN A 507 -9.74 -38.70 8.70
CA GLN A 507 -9.43 -37.63 7.75
C GLN A 507 -9.11 -36.32 8.47
N SER A 508 -8.14 -35.60 7.94
CA SER A 508 -7.90 -34.20 8.28
C SER A 508 -8.80 -33.30 7.45
N ALA A 509 -9.61 -32.47 8.10
CA ALA A 509 -10.58 -31.59 7.47
C ALA A 509 -10.22 -30.11 7.57
N LEU A 510 -10.48 -29.38 6.49
CA LEU A 510 -10.42 -27.93 6.43
C LEU A 510 -11.83 -27.35 6.28
N ILE A 511 -12.24 -26.48 7.20
CA ILE A 511 -13.51 -25.74 7.13
C ILE A 511 -13.17 -24.26 7.02
N VAL A 512 -13.56 -23.62 5.92
CA VAL A 512 -13.32 -22.21 5.66
C VAL A 512 -14.64 -21.47 5.50
N VAL A 513 -14.88 -20.47 6.34
CA VAL A 513 -16.09 -19.65 6.31
C VAL A 513 -15.76 -18.17 6.17
N ASN A 514 -16.74 -17.39 5.72
CA ASN A 514 -16.50 -16.00 5.31
C ASN A 514 -16.29 -15.02 6.47
N THR A 515 -16.77 -15.37 7.67
CA THR A 515 -16.89 -14.43 8.80
C THR A 515 -16.23 -15.00 10.04
N ILE A 516 -15.61 -14.13 10.84
CA ILE A 516 -15.01 -14.52 12.12
C ILE A 516 -16.10 -15.06 13.06
N LYS A 517 -17.25 -14.38 13.14
CA LYS A 517 -18.39 -14.81 13.96
C LYS A 517 -18.80 -16.26 13.65
N ARG A 518 -19.01 -16.58 12.36
CA ARG A 518 -19.39 -17.94 11.94
C ARG A 518 -18.31 -18.96 12.24
N SER A 519 -17.04 -18.59 12.03
CA SER A 519 -15.93 -19.49 12.30
C SER A 519 -15.83 -19.86 13.79
N ILE A 520 -16.10 -18.91 14.70
CA ILE A 520 -16.12 -19.16 16.14
C ILE A 520 -17.34 -20.02 16.53
N GLU A 521 -18.52 -19.73 15.98
CA GLU A 521 -19.73 -20.53 16.18
C GLU A 521 -19.49 -22.01 15.82
N ILE A 522 -18.97 -22.28 14.61
CA ILE A 522 -18.68 -23.64 14.15
C ILE A 522 -17.59 -24.31 15.01
N PHE A 523 -16.54 -23.57 15.37
CA PHE A 523 -15.49 -24.10 16.25
C PHE A 523 -16.06 -24.55 17.61
N ASN A 524 -16.89 -23.72 18.23
CA ASN A 524 -17.52 -24.04 19.52
C ASN A 524 -18.47 -25.24 19.41
N LEU A 525 -19.27 -25.33 18.35
CA LEU A 525 -20.15 -26.48 18.10
C LEU A 525 -19.36 -27.78 17.96
N LEU A 526 -18.26 -27.78 17.21
CA LEU A 526 -17.38 -28.96 17.09
C LEU A 526 -16.73 -29.34 18.42
N ARG A 527 -16.35 -28.36 19.25
CA ARG A 527 -15.82 -28.60 20.59
C ARG A 527 -16.87 -29.20 21.52
N GLU A 528 -18.12 -28.73 21.45
CA GLU A 528 -19.24 -29.33 22.19
C GLU A 528 -19.48 -30.79 21.75
N LYS A 529 -19.46 -31.05 20.44
CA LYS A 529 -19.56 -32.40 19.86
C LYS A 529 -18.44 -33.35 20.33
N GLN A 530 -17.23 -32.84 20.52
CA GLN A 530 -16.11 -33.60 21.09
C GLN A 530 -16.25 -33.82 22.60
N GLN A 531 -16.47 -32.75 23.37
CA GLN A 531 -16.34 -32.78 24.83
C GLN A 531 -17.59 -33.31 25.53
N LYS A 532 -18.78 -32.90 25.07
CA LYS A 532 -20.07 -33.17 25.72
C LYS A 532 -20.79 -34.36 25.09
N TYR A 533 -20.89 -34.40 23.76
CA TYR A 533 -21.62 -35.47 23.06
C TYR A 533 -20.75 -36.68 22.70
N LYS A 534 -19.42 -36.54 22.78
CA LYS A 534 -18.43 -37.59 22.45
C LYS A 534 -18.61 -38.18 21.04
N GLU A 535 -19.13 -37.37 20.12
CA GLU A 535 -19.31 -37.74 18.70
C GLU A 535 -18.00 -37.64 17.90
N ILE A 536 -17.05 -36.83 18.39
CA ILE A 536 -15.70 -36.69 17.85
C ILE A 536 -14.72 -37.29 18.86
N ASN A 537 -13.83 -38.17 18.40
CA ASN A 537 -12.87 -38.85 19.24
C ASN A 537 -11.86 -37.87 19.86
N ASP A 538 -11.45 -38.12 21.10
CA ASP A 538 -10.62 -37.19 21.90
C ASP A 538 -9.19 -37.06 21.36
N ASN A 539 -8.76 -37.99 20.50
CA ASN A 539 -7.47 -37.94 19.80
C ASN A 539 -7.46 -36.95 18.63
N ILE A 540 -8.62 -36.58 18.07
CA ILE A 540 -8.73 -35.66 16.95
C ILE A 540 -8.57 -34.23 17.46
N LYS A 541 -7.60 -33.49 16.93
CA LYS A 541 -7.36 -32.11 17.37
C LYS A 541 -8.18 -31.14 16.53
N ILE A 542 -8.95 -30.29 17.20
CA ILE A 542 -9.73 -29.21 16.60
C ILE A 542 -8.95 -27.92 16.81
N TYR A 543 -8.62 -27.24 15.73
CA TYR A 543 -7.88 -25.99 15.72
C TYR A 543 -8.70 -24.86 15.10
N TYR A 544 -8.36 -23.63 15.48
CA TYR A 544 -8.99 -22.41 14.99
C TYR A 544 -7.94 -21.43 14.44
N LEU A 545 -8.25 -20.76 13.33
CA LEU A 545 -7.36 -19.76 12.72
C LEU A 545 -8.14 -18.59 12.11
N SER A 546 -7.85 -17.37 12.57
CA SER A 546 -8.39 -16.14 11.97
C SER A 546 -7.45 -14.96 12.21
N THR A 547 -7.78 -13.78 11.66
CA THR A 547 -7.03 -12.53 11.92
C THR A 547 -7.27 -11.95 13.31
N ASN A 548 -8.24 -12.46 14.09
CA ASN A 548 -8.43 -12.06 15.49
C ASN A 548 -7.34 -12.59 16.42
N ILE A 549 -6.55 -13.57 15.97
CA ILE A 549 -5.47 -14.16 16.73
C ILE A 549 -4.16 -13.39 16.46
N ILE A 550 -3.42 -13.01 17.50
CA ILE A 550 -2.11 -12.36 17.37
C ILE A 550 -1.17 -13.20 16.49
N PRO A 551 -0.31 -12.58 15.65
CA PRO A 551 0.60 -13.31 14.76
C PRO A 551 1.43 -14.39 15.48
N LYS A 552 1.94 -14.12 16.70
CA LYS A 552 2.69 -15.09 17.51
C LYS A 552 1.91 -16.39 17.76
N HIS A 553 0.61 -16.29 18.05
CA HIS A 553 -0.23 -17.45 18.34
C HIS A 553 -0.64 -18.18 17.06
N ARG A 554 -0.89 -17.44 15.96
CA ARG A 554 -1.15 -18.03 14.65
C ARG A 554 0.02 -18.89 14.17
N GLU A 555 1.25 -18.39 14.29
CA GLU A 555 2.47 -19.16 13.98
C GLU A 555 2.48 -20.50 14.74
N LYS A 556 2.24 -20.46 16.06
CA LYS A 556 2.18 -21.68 16.91
C LYS A 556 1.07 -22.64 16.51
N VAL A 557 -0.12 -22.15 16.18
CA VAL A 557 -1.25 -23.00 15.74
C VAL A 557 -0.90 -23.69 14.43
N ILE A 558 -0.34 -22.96 13.46
CA ILE A 558 0.09 -23.52 12.18
C ILE A 558 1.18 -24.59 12.37
N GLU A 559 2.16 -24.34 13.22
CA GLU A 559 3.23 -25.31 13.55
C GLU A 559 2.66 -26.60 14.16
N LYS A 560 1.70 -26.49 15.09
CA LYS A 560 1.03 -27.65 15.68
C LYS A 560 0.29 -28.46 14.62
N ILE A 561 -0.54 -27.81 13.80
CA ILE A 561 -1.29 -28.47 12.73
C ILE A 561 -0.33 -29.17 11.78
N LYS A 562 0.74 -28.49 11.36
CA LYS A 562 1.76 -29.07 10.47
C LYS A 562 2.36 -30.34 11.05
N LYS A 563 2.75 -30.32 12.33
CA LYS A 563 3.28 -31.50 13.02
C LYS A 563 2.27 -32.65 13.08
N ASN A 564 1.00 -32.36 13.39
CA ASN A 564 -0.04 -33.39 13.42
C ASN A 564 -0.26 -34.02 12.02
N LEU A 565 -0.33 -33.19 10.96
CA LEU A 565 -0.47 -33.65 9.58
C LEU A 565 0.72 -34.52 9.14
N GLU A 566 1.95 -34.12 9.46
CA GLU A 566 3.17 -34.89 9.19
C GLU A 566 3.16 -36.26 9.90
N ASN A 567 2.66 -36.29 11.14
CA ASN A 567 2.48 -37.51 11.92
C ASN A 567 1.27 -38.36 11.51
N LYS A 568 0.47 -37.92 10.52
CA LYS A 568 -0.79 -38.55 10.12
C LYS A 568 -1.82 -38.63 11.26
N GLU A 569 -1.77 -37.67 12.18
CA GLU A 569 -2.77 -37.50 13.23
C GLU A 569 -3.93 -36.64 12.68
N PRO A 570 -5.19 -37.14 12.68
CA PRO A 570 -6.32 -36.40 12.12
C PRO A 570 -6.58 -35.08 12.85
N VAL A 571 -6.81 -34.03 12.07
CA VAL A 571 -7.10 -32.68 12.57
C VAL A 571 -8.32 -32.06 11.89
N ILE A 572 -9.06 -31.24 12.61
CA ILE A 572 -10.07 -30.35 12.03
C ILE A 572 -9.58 -28.92 12.19
N LEU A 573 -9.43 -28.18 11.10
CA LEU A 573 -9.14 -26.75 11.13
C LEU A 573 -10.39 -25.97 10.73
N VAL A 574 -10.88 -25.12 11.63
CA VAL A 574 -11.85 -24.07 11.31
C VAL A 574 -11.11 -22.76 11.08
N SER A 575 -11.30 -22.14 9.92
CA SER A 575 -10.59 -20.93 9.53
C SER A 575 -11.48 -19.93 8.80
N THR A 576 -11.04 -18.67 8.78
CA THR A 576 -11.48 -17.68 7.79
C THR A 576 -10.58 -17.71 6.55
N GLN A 577 -10.64 -16.68 5.70
CA GLN A 577 -9.77 -16.48 4.52
C GLN A 577 -8.26 -16.45 4.87
N THR A 578 -7.91 -16.35 6.16
CA THR A 578 -6.53 -16.40 6.68
C THR A 578 -5.72 -17.59 6.15
N ILE A 579 -6.36 -18.74 5.88
CA ILE A 579 -5.71 -19.96 5.36
C ILE A 579 -5.43 -19.93 3.85
N GLU A 580 -6.13 -19.07 3.10
CA GLU A 580 -6.09 -19.05 1.63
C GLU A 580 -4.68 -18.70 1.13
N ALA A 581 -3.96 -17.85 1.86
CA ALA A 581 -2.69 -17.27 1.43
C ALA A 581 -1.57 -17.45 2.46
N GLY A 582 -0.39 -17.91 2.01
CA GLY A 582 0.82 -17.98 2.84
C GLY A 582 0.99 -19.18 3.80
N VAL A 583 -0.01 -20.05 3.94
CA VAL A 583 0.05 -21.19 4.89
C VAL A 583 0.29 -22.52 4.18
N ASP A 584 1.32 -23.28 4.54
CA ASP A 584 1.68 -24.55 3.85
C ASP A 584 1.12 -25.78 4.59
N LEU A 585 -0.18 -26.02 4.42
CA LEU A 585 -0.90 -27.15 5.02
C LEU A 585 -1.62 -27.98 3.94
N ASP A 586 -1.76 -29.28 4.17
CA ASP A 586 -2.38 -30.25 3.25
C ASP A 586 -3.43 -31.11 3.96
N PHE A 587 -4.71 -30.86 3.65
CA PHE A 587 -5.87 -31.55 4.22
C PHE A 587 -6.44 -32.62 3.28
N ASP A 588 -7.22 -33.57 3.81
CA ASP A 588 -7.80 -34.68 3.04
C ASP A 588 -9.14 -34.28 2.39
N ILE A 589 -9.89 -33.41 3.06
CA ILE A 589 -11.21 -32.94 2.68
C ILE A 589 -11.37 -31.46 3.05
N GLY A 590 -12.07 -30.70 2.20
CA GLY A 590 -12.35 -29.30 2.45
C GLY A 590 -13.84 -28.97 2.39
N PHE A 591 -14.23 -27.96 3.16
CA PHE A 591 -15.54 -27.32 3.14
C PHE A 591 -15.35 -25.82 3.06
N ARG A 592 -15.95 -25.17 2.06
CA ARG A 592 -15.82 -23.73 1.82
C ARG A 592 -17.21 -23.11 1.71
N ASP A 593 -17.50 -22.15 2.58
CA ASP A 593 -18.66 -21.27 2.41
C ASP A 593 -18.51 -20.49 1.09
N LEU A 594 -19.63 -20.19 0.45
CA LEU A 594 -19.67 -19.60 -0.89
C LEU A 594 -18.88 -18.29 -0.93
N ALA A 595 -17.94 -18.21 -1.87
CA ALA A 595 -16.97 -17.14 -1.98
C ALA A 595 -16.64 -16.87 -3.45
N PRO A 596 -15.88 -15.80 -3.78
CA PRO A 596 -15.33 -15.61 -5.11
C PRO A 596 -14.60 -16.87 -5.59
N LEU A 597 -14.63 -17.08 -6.91
CA LEU A 597 -14.11 -18.28 -7.54
C LEU A 597 -12.63 -18.50 -7.20
N GLU A 598 -11.87 -17.42 -7.11
CA GLU A 598 -10.46 -17.42 -6.79
C GLU A 598 -10.20 -17.91 -5.35
N SER A 599 -10.99 -17.45 -4.37
CA SER A 599 -10.92 -17.92 -2.97
C SER A 599 -11.26 -19.41 -2.87
N ILE A 600 -12.23 -19.89 -3.66
CA ILE A 600 -12.58 -21.32 -3.75
C ILE A 600 -11.37 -22.12 -4.27
N ILE A 601 -10.75 -21.67 -5.36
CA ILE A 601 -9.57 -22.34 -5.96
C ILE A 601 -8.36 -22.28 -5.02
N GLN A 602 -8.13 -21.17 -4.32
CA GLN A 602 -7.07 -21.05 -3.32
C GLN A 602 -7.28 -22.02 -2.15
N THR A 603 -8.52 -22.20 -1.70
CA THR A 603 -8.89 -23.20 -0.70
C THR A 603 -8.65 -24.62 -1.22
N ALA A 604 -9.02 -24.90 -2.48
CA ALA A 604 -8.75 -26.18 -3.13
C ALA A 604 -7.24 -26.50 -3.15
N GLY A 605 -6.39 -25.47 -3.31
CA GLY A 605 -4.93 -25.60 -3.20
C GLY A 605 -4.37 -26.00 -1.82
N ARG A 606 -5.23 -26.16 -0.81
CA ARG A 606 -4.93 -26.69 0.53
C ARG A 606 -5.48 -28.10 0.77
N VAL A 607 -6.23 -28.65 -0.18
CA VAL A 607 -6.78 -30.01 -0.14
C VAL A 607 -5.97 -30.87 -1.10
N ASN A 608 -5.44 -32.00 -0.63
CA ASN A 608 -4.54 -32.88 -1.39
C ASN A 608 -3.43 -32.11 -2.13
N ARG A 609 -2.83 -31.16 -1.42
CA ARG A 609 -1.84 -30.21 -1.95
C ARG A 609 -0.64 -30.93 -2.53
N GLU A 610 -0.15 -31.99 -1.88
CA GLU A 610 0.99 -32.76 -2.38
C GLU A 610 0.62 -33.76 -3.49
N GLY A 611 -0.68 -34.00 -3.72
CA GLY A 611 -1.15 -35.00 -4.68
C GLY A 611 -0.89 -36.45 -4.27
N LYS A 612 -0.56 -36.70 -3.00
CA LYS A 612 -0.23 -38.03 -2.46
C LYS A 612 -1.44 -38.78 -1.90
N LYS A 613 -2.61 -38.15 -1.84
CA LYS A 613 -3.82 -38.68 -1.18
C LYS A 613 -4.84 -39.25 -2.18
N GLY A 614 -4.36 -39.67 -3.36
CA GLY A 614 -5.19 -40.13 -4.47
C GLY A 614 -5.61 -39.00 -5.42
N GLU A 615 -6.48 -39.31 -6.39
CA GLU A 615 -7.07 -38.31 -7.29
C GLU A 615 -8.43 -37.83 -6.76
N GLY A 616 -8.73 -36.56 -6.98
CA GLY A 616 -10.06 -35.99 -6.81
C GLY A 616 -10.55 -35.83 -5.37
N ALA A 617 -9.65 -35.45 -4.45
CA ALA A 617 -10.02 -35.11 -3.08
C ALA A 617 -11.10 -34.00 -3.05
N PRO A 618 -12.15 -34.14 -2.23
CA PRO A 618 -13.32 -33.28 -2.33
C PRO A 618 -13.13 -31.94 -1.60
N LEU A 619 -13.50 -30.86 -2.30
CA LEU A 619 -13.84 -29.56 -1.70
C LEU A 619 -15.32 -29.28 -1.91
N TYR A 620 -16.09 -29.28 -0.83
CA TYR A 620 -17.52 -28.97 -0.85
C TYR A 620 -17.74 -27.46 -0.77
N ILE A 621 -18.49 -26.92 -1.73
CA ILE A 621 -18.88 -25.50 -1.77
C ILE A 621 -20.33 -25.40 -1.30
N LEU A 622 -20.54 -24.67 -0.21
CA LEU A 622 -21.79 -24.65 0.54
C LEU A 622 -22.28 -23.22 0.74
N LYS A 623 -23.55 -23.06 1.09
CA LYS A 623 -24.11 -21.78 1.53
C LYS A 623 -24.47 -21.89 3.00
N ILE A 624 -23.78 -21.13 3.84
CA ILE A 624 -24.08 -21.06 5.26
C ILE A 624 -24.70 -19.69 5.54
N ASP A 625 -26.02 -19.66 5.73
CA ASP A 625 -26.83 -18.44 5.82
C ASP A 625 -26.57 -17.52 4.60
N ARG A 626 -26.81 -16.22 4.75
CA ARG A 626 -26.41 -15.15 3.82
C ARG A 626 -25.13 -14.46 4.27
N ASP A 627 -24.23 -15.17 4.94
CA ASP A 627 -22.96 -14.60 5.41
C ASP A 627 -22.09 -14.07 4.26
N TYR A 628 -22.19 -14.69 3.08
CA TYR A 628 -21.53 -14.22 1.87
C TYR A 628 -21.99 -12.82 1.44
N GLU A 629 -23.23 -12.38 1.71
CA GLU A 629 -23.73 -11.03 1.34
C GLU A 629 -23.13 -9.93 2.21
N LYS A 630 -22.65 -10.30 3.40
CA LYS A 630 -22.01 -9.38 4.35
C LYS A 630 -20.54 -9.13 3.98
N VAL A 631 -19.96 -10.02 3.17
CA VAL A 631 -18.54 -10.03 2.81
C VAL A 631 -18.37 -9.70 1.33
N TYR A 632 -19.07 -10.37 0.43
CA TYR A 632 -18.91 -10.19 -1.00
C TYR A 632 -20.11 -9.46 -1.60
N HIS A 633 -19.86 -8.74 -2.69
CA HIS A 633 -20.93 -8.08 -3.42
C HIS A 633 -21.80 -9.13 -4.14
N LEU A 634 -23.12 -8.99 -4.04
CA LEU A 634 -24.12 -9.96 -4.54
C LEU A 634 -23.86 -10.40 -5.99
N HIS A 635 -23.52 -9.46 -6.87
CA HIS A 635 -23.30 -9.75 -8.30
C HIS A 635 -22.11 -10.68 -8.57
N HIS A 636 -21.05 -10.65 -7.75
CA HIS A 636 -19.92 -11.59 -7.88
C HIS A 636 -20.38 -13.00 -7.55
N ILE A 637 -21.06 -13.14 -6.42
CA ILE A 637 -21.53 -14.42 -5.91
C ILE A 637 -22.57 -15.03 -6.84
N ASP A 638 -23.45 -14.22 -7.43
CA ASP A 638 -24.43 -14.69 -8.41
C ASP A 638 -23.77 -15.20 -9.70
N ARG A 639 -22.67 -14.60 -10.14
CA ARG A 639 -21.87 -15.10 -11.27
C ARG A 639 -21.24 -16.45 -10.94
N VAL A 640 -20.60 -16.57 -9.76
CA VAL A 640 -20.03 -17.83 -9.29
C VAL A 640 -21.11 -18.91 -9.16
N LYS A 641 -22.28 -18.58 -8.59
CA LYS A 641 -23.42 -19.50 -8.50
C LYS A 641 -23.82 -19.99 -9.88
N LYS A 642 -24.02 -19.09 -10.86
CA LYS A 642 -24.40 -19.45 -12.24
C LYS A 642 -23.37 -20.35 -12.90
N LEU A 643 -22.07 -20.05 -12.75
CA LEU A 643 -20.99 -20.86 -13.32
C LEU A 643 -20.90 -22.27 -12.74
N LEU A 644 -21.35 -22.44 -11.50
CA LEU A 644 -21.25 -23.69 -10.75
C LEU A 644 -22.58 -24.47 -10.65
N ALA A 645 -23.74 -23.85 -10.90
CA ALA A 645 -25.06 -24.41 -10.59
C ALA A 645 -25.40 -25.71 -11.33
N ASP A 646 -24.95 -25.86 -12.57
CA ASP A 646 -25.28 -27.01 -13.43
C ASP A 646 -24.23 -28.13 -13.36
N LYS A 647 -23.24 -28.02 -12.46
CA LYS A 647 -22.12 -28.95 -12.38
C LYS A 647 -22.20 -29.81 -11.11
N GLU A 648 -22.30 -31.13 -11.29
CA GLU A 648 -22.24 -32.08 -10.17
C GLU A 648 -20.86 -32.11 -9.50
N CYS A 649 -19.80 -32.08 -10.32
CA CYS A 649 -18.43 -31.95 -9.86
C CYS A 649 -17.56 -31.27 -10.92
N ILE A 650 -16.43 -30.70 -10.49
CA ILE A 650 -15.49 -30.00 -11.37
C ILE A 650 -14.09 -30.46 -11.03
N TRP A 651 -13.37 -31.01 -12.01
CA TRP A 651 -11.99 -31.44 -11.82
C TRP A 651 -11.03 -30.26 -11.80
N GLU A 652 -9.92 -30.41 -11.07
CA GLU A 652 -8.83 -29.42 -11.04
C GLU A 652 -8.33 -29.00 -12.43
N SER A 653 -8.33 -29.93 -13.40
CA SER A 653 -7.97 -29.63 -14.80
C SER A 653 -8.89 -28.60 -15.48
N GLU A 654 -10.10 -28.39 -14.98
CA GLU A 654 -11.10 -27.45 -15.51
C GLU A 654 -11.06 -26.08 -14.82
N TYR A 655 -10.29 -25.91 -13.73
CA TYR A 655 -10.29 -24.66 -12.95
C TYR A 655 -9.88 -23.45 -13.78
N LYS A 656 -8.91 -23.63 -14.68
CA LYS A 656 -8.45 -22.56 -15.57
C LYS A 656 -9.57 -22.07 -16.50
N GLU A 657 -10.26 -23.01 -17.16
CA GLU A 657 -11.37 -22.70 -18.07
C GLU A 657 -12.53 -22.02 -17.32
N LEU A 658 -12.79 -22.46 -16.07
CA LEU A 658 -13.81 -21.85 -15.24
C LEU A 658 -13.50 -20.38 -14.92
N VAL A 659 -12.24 -20.05 -14.62
CA VAL A 659 -11.82 -18.68 -14.36
C VAL A 659 -11.79 -17.83 -15.64
N GLU A 660 -11.38 -18.41 -16.78
CA GLU A 660 -11.46 -17.73 -18.08
C GLU A 660 -12.92 -17.36 -18.40
N LYS A 661 -13.87 -18.28 -18.24
CA LYS A 661 -15.31 -18.02 -18.41
C LYS A 661 -15.82 -16.93 -17.45
N TYR A 662 -15.39 -16.94 -16.19
CA TYR A 662 -15.75 -15.90 -15.22
C TYR A 662 -15.40 -14.50 -15.73
N TYR A 663 -14.15 -14.29 -16.16
CA TYR A 663 -13.70 -12.97 -16.62
C TYR A 663 -14.26 -12.59 -18.00
N GLU A 664 -14.53 -13.55 -18.87
CA GLU A 664 -15.24 -13.28 -20.13
C GLU A 664 -16.65 -12.75 -19.88
N GLU A 665 -17.39 -13.35 -18.95
CA GLU A 665 -18.70 -12.82 -18.56
C GLU A 665 -18.60 -11.47 -17.86
N LEU A 666 -17.53 -11.23 -17.08
CA LEU A 666 -17.28 -9.93 -16.47
C LEU A 666 -17.07 -8.84 -17.52
N ILE A 667 -16.24 -9.11 -18.54
CA ILE A 667 -16.07 -8.21 -19.70
C ILE A 667 -17.40 -7.96 -20.41
N LYS A 668 -18.21 -9.01 -20.65
CA LYS A 668 -19.55 -8.86 -21.27
C LYS A 668 -20.50 -8.00 -20.45
N SER A 669 -20.30 -7.92 -19.14
CA SER A 669 -21.11 -7.09 -18.24
C SER A 669 -20.73 -5.61 -18.31
N GLY A 670 -19.60 -5.28 -18.95
CA GLY A 670 -19.14 -3.91 -19.12
C GLY A 670 -18.37 -3.35 -17.93
N VAL A 671 -18.16 -2.03 -17.96
CA VAL A 671 -17.53 -1.27 -16.88
C VAL A 671 -18.55 -1.03 -15.78
N SER A 672 -18.17 -1.26 -14.52
CA SER A 672 -19.06 -1.00 -13.38
C SER A 672 -19.31 0.51 -13.19
N ASP A 673 -20.55 0.89 -12.84
CA ASP A 673 -20.94 2.28 -12.54
C ASP A 673 -20.01 2.96 -11.52
N LYS A 674 -19.55 2.22 -10.52
CA LYS A 674 -18.66 2.75 -9.47
C LYS A 674 -17.31 3.16 -10.03
N SER A 675 -16.65 2.28 -10.79
CA SER A 675 -15.42 2.61 -11.52
C SER A 675 -15.61 3.80 -12.47
N GLN A 676 -16.73 3.82 -13.22
CA GLN A 676 -17.00 4.89 -14.17
C GLN A 676 -17.16 6.24 -13.48
N LYS A 677 -17.96 6.33 -12.41
CA LYS A 677 -18.15 7.58 -11.66
C LYS A 677 -16.86 8.10 -11.04
N ILE A 678 -16.07 7.22 -10.40
CA ILE A 678 -14.79 7.63 -9.80
C ILE A 678 -13.82 8.15 -10.89
N TRP A 679 -13.81 7.53 -12.07
CA TRP A 679 -12.99 7.97 -13.19
C TRP A 679 -13.46 9.31 -13.77
N GLU A 680 -14.74 9.45 -14.09
CA GLU A 680 -15.30 10.62 -14.78
C GLU A 680 -15.42 11.85 -13.87
N GLU A 681 -15.93 11.68 -12.65
CA GLU A 681 -16.13 12.78 -11.70
C GLU A 681 -14.85 13.05 -10.90
N GLY A 682 -14.20 11.99 -10.40
CA GLY A 682 -13.03 12.11 -9.53
C GLY A 682 -11.73 12.45 -10.27
N ILE A 683 -11.35 11.63 -11.26
CA ILE A 683 -10.08 11.80 -11.99
C ILE A 683 -10.21 12.86 -13.08
N ILE A 684 -11.15 12.68 -14.02
CA ILE A 684 -11.34 13.62 -15.15
C ILE A 684 -11.93 14.94 -14.66
N GLY A 685 -12.89 14.89 -13.75
CA GLY A 685 -13.55 16.07 -13.17
C GLY A 685 -12.74 16.76 -12.07
N LEU A 686 -11.66 16.13 -11.57
CA LEU A 686 -10.83 16.61 -10.46
C LEU A 686 -11.60 16.79 -9.15
N ASP A 687 -12.67 16.01 -8.95
CA ASP A 687 -13.41 15.97 -7.70
C ASP A 687 -12.77 14.99 -6.71
N PHE A 688 -11.89 15.54 -5.87
CA PHE A 688 -11.22 14.77 -4.82
C PHE A 688 -12.17 14.22 -3.75
N THR A 689 -13.37 14.78 -3.59
CA THR A 689 -14.37 14.21 -2.67
C THR A 689 -14.91 12.89 -3.22
N LYS A 690 -15.05 12.79 -4.55
CA LYS A 690 -15.46 11.56 -5.22
C LYS A 690 -14.44 10.45 -5.09
N LEU A 691 -13.15 10.79 -5.12
CA LEU A 691 -12.06 9.81 -4.95
C LEU A 691 -12.13 9.08 -3.60
N LYS A 692 -12.70 9.71 -2.56
CA LYS A 692 -12.90 9.09 -1.23
C LYS A 692 -13.88 7.92 -1.25
N GLU A 693 -14.70 7.77 -2.29
CA GLU A 693 -15.55 6.59 -2.47
C GLU A 693 -14.75 5.33 -2.84
N PHE A 694 -13.49 5.48 -3.25
CA PHE A 694 -12.59 4.37 -3.50
C PHE A 694 -12.08 3.79 -2.17
N GLU A 695 -12.63 2.65 -1.79
CA GLU A 695 -12.20 1.88 -0.63
C GLU A 695 -11.99 0.41 -1.01
N LEU A 696 -10.74 -0.05 -1.07
CA LEU A 696 -10.42 -1.48 -1.22
C LEU A 696 -10.83 -2.29 0.01
N ILE A 697 -10.67 -1.70 1.20
CA ILE A 697 -11.20 -2.25 2.46
C ILE A 697 -12.22 -1.23 2.98
N LYS A 698 -13.48 -1.66 3.05
CA LYS A 698 -14.59 -0.82 3.53
C LYS A 698 -14.34 -0.33 4.95
N ASN A 699 -14.52 0.95 5.19
CA ASN A 699 -14.30 1.63 6.48
C ASN A 699 -12.89 1.40 7.06
N ILE A 700 -11.85 1.42 6.23
CA ILE A 700 -10.48 1.19 6.69
C ILE A 700 -10.05 2.19 7.79
N GLY A 701 -10.61 3.41 7.79
CA GLY A 701 -10.33 4.42 8.81
C GLY A 701 -10.79 4.04 10.24
N GLU A 702 -11.59 2.98 10.39
CA GLU A 702 -11.99 2.42 11.69
C GLU A 702 -11.00 1.38 12.23
N VAL A 703 -10.04 0.92 11.41
CA VAL A 703 -9.07 -0.10 11.78
C VAL A 703 -7.94 0.52 12.61
N VAL A 704 -7.71 -0.04 13.79
CA VAL A 704 -6.66 0.37 14.72
C VAL A 704 -5.74 -0.81 15.04
N ASP A 705 -4.45 -0.52 15.20
CA ASP A 705 -3.47 -1.48 15.72
C ASP A 705 -3.66 -1.57 17.25
N VAL A 706 -3.75 -2.79 17.80
CA VAL A 706 -3.88 -3.07 19.23
C VAL A 706 -2.77 -4.03 19.65
N PHE A 707 -1.91 -3.59 20.58
CA PHE A 707 -0.89 -4.44 21.19
C PHE A 707 -1.49 -5.22 22.36
N VAL A 708 -1.39 -6.55 22.31
CA VAL A 708 -1.89 -7.45 23.35
C VAL A 708 -0.74 -7.88 24.27
N GLU A 709 -0.74 -7.42 25.52
CA GLU A 709 0.30 -7.76 26.53
C GLU A 709 0.05 -9.16 27.13
N ILE A 710 0.01 -10.18 26.27
CA ILE A 710 -0.48 -11.52 26.59
C ILE A 710 0.48 -12.38 27.44
N ASP A 711 1.77 -12.07 27.41
CA ASP A 711 2.80 -12.81 28.14
C ASP A 711 3.95 -11.90 28.60
N ASP A 712 4.90 -12.49 29.36
CA ASP A 712 6.05 -11.76 29.90
C ASP A 712 6.95 -11.21 28.80
N GLU A 713 7.03 -11.88 27.66
CA GLU A 713 7.82 -11.40 26.52
C GLU A 713 7.17 -10.14 25.94
N ALA A 714 5.86 -10.12 25.76
CA ALA A 714 5.10 -8.93 25.35
C ALA A 714 5.33 -7.76 26.33
N SER A 715 5.28 -8.06 27.64
CA SER A 715 5.49 -7.07 28.71
C SER A 715 6.90 -6.46 28.63
N VAL A 716 7.92 -7.29 28.40
CA VAL A 716 9.32 -6.84 28.24
C VAL A 716 9.48 -5.96 27.01
N LEU A 717 8.88 -6.33 25.86
CA LEU A 717 8.94 -5.53 24.64
C LEU A 717 8.28 -4.15 24.84
N LEU A 718 7.15 -4.12 25.54
CA LEU A 718 6.40 -2.90 25.78
C LEU A 718 7.13 -1.98 26.77
N ASN A 719 7.69 -2.53 27.85
CA ASN A 719 8.54 -1.77 28.78
C ASN A 719 9.77 -1.17 28.07
N ALA A 720 10.41 -1.91 27.17
CA ALA A 720 11.51 -1.36 26.39
C ALA A 720 11.07 -0.25 25.42
N TYR A 721 9.83 -0.29 24.93
CA TYR A 721 9.30 0.79 24.11
C TYR A 721 9.17 2.06 24.95
N GLU A 722 8.68 1.93 26.18
CA GLU A 722 8.62 3.04 27.13
C GLU A 722 10.01 3.59 27.46
N ASP A 723 10.97 2.71 27.75
CA ASP A 723 12.33 3.09 28.10
C ASP A 723 12.98 3.89 26.97
N ILE A 724 12.81 3.47 25.70
CA ILE A 724 13.29 4.21 24.54
C ILE A 724 12.61 5.58 24.41
N LYS A 725 11.30 5.65 24.65
CA LYS A 725 10.53 6.90 24.54
C LYS A 725 10.89 7.89 25.64
N ARG A 726 11.15 7.41 26.85
CA ARG A 726 11.57 8.19 28.01
C ARG A 726 13.06 8.52 28.02
N GLY A 727 13.87 7.84 27.21
CA GLY A 727 15.33 8.00 27.19
C GLY A 727 16.05 7.25 28.32
N ALA A 728 15.45 6.18 28.85
CA ALA A 728 16.00 5.35 29.92
C ALA A 728 16.95 4.26 29.36
N TRP A 729 18.05 4.67 28.73
CA TRP A 729 18.90 3.80 27.89
C TRP A 729 19.63 2.67 28.63
N GLY A 730 19.98 2.86 29.91
CA GLY A 730 20.63 1.86 30.75
C GLY A 730 19.69 0.89 31.45
N SER A 731 18.41 0.80 31.04
CA SER A 731 17.47 -0.10 31.71
C SER A 731 17.82 -1.58 31.48
N GLU A 732 17.59 -2.40 32.51
CA GLU A 732 17.78 -3.86 32.41
C GLU A 732 16.92 -4.46 31.29
N THR A 733 15.73 -3.89 31.05
CA THR A 733 14.82 -4.26 29.97
C THR A 733 15.45 -4.08 28.59
N LEU A 734 16.08 -2.93 28.32
CA LEU A 734 16.74 -2.67 27.04
C LEU A 734 17.93 -3.59 26.84
N CYS A 735 18.72 -3.81 27.88
CA CYS A 735 19.83 -4.76 27.86
C CYS A 735 19.38 -6.21 27.60
N ARG A 736 18.21 -6.61 28.10
CA ARG A 736 17.62 -7.92 27.83
C ARG A 736 17.20 -8.09 26.37
N ILE A 737 16.68 -7.04 25.74
CA ILE A 737 16.24 -7.10 24.33
C ILE A 737 17.40 -6.94 23.34
N PHE A 738 18.39 -6.13 23.72
CA PHE A 738 19.54 -5.71 22.92
C PHE A 738 20.86 -6.04 23.63
N PRO A 739 21.15 -7.33 23.88
CA PRO A 739 22.32 -7.74 24.67
C PRO A 739 23.65 -7.40 24.00
N MET A 740 23.71 -7.30 22.68
CA MET A 740 24.94 -6.92 21.96
C MET A 740 25.21 -5.42 22.04
N GLU A 741 24.16 -4.61 22.16
CA GLU A 741 24.23 -3.15 22.16
C GLU A 741 24.38 -2.57 23.58
N CYS A 742 24.04 -3.36 24.60
CA CYS A 742 24.01 -3.01 26.03
C CYS A 742 25.33 -2.47 26.58
N LYS A 743 26.50 -2.94 26.10
CA LYS A 743 27.81 -2.48 26.59
C LYS A 743 28.06 -0.97 26.42
N ASN A 744 27.27 -0.29 25.59
CA ASN A 744 27.38 1.14 25.28
C ASN A 744 26.01 1.86 25.38
N LEU A 745 25.07 1.38 26.21
CA LEU A 745 23.73 1.97 26.37
C LEU A 745 23.58 2.87 27.61
N ASP A 746 24.59 2.97 28.48
CA ASP A 746 24.58 3.94 29.59
C ASP A 746 24.72 5.40 29.12
N ILE A 747 25.10 5.60 27.86
CA ILE A 747 25.19 6.90 27.19
C ILE A 747 24.02 6.99 26.22
N GLU A 748 23.33 8.15 26.19
CA GLU A 748 22.26 8.39 25.24
C GLU A 748 22.77 8.09 23.81
N PRO A 749 22.19 7.09 23.11
CA PRO A 749 22.62 6.70 21.79
C PRO A 749 22.34 7.83 20.81
N THR A 750 23.20 7.93 19.79
CA THR A 750 22.96 8.84 18.66
C THR A 750 21.56 8.62 18.10
N PHE A 751 20.98 9.69 17.54
CA PHE A 751 19.66 9.64 16.90
C PHE A 751 19.49 8.42 15.97
N PHE A 752 20.53 8.09 15.19
CA PHE A 752 20.55 6.91 14.30
C PHE A 752 20.52 5.57 15.03
N LYS A 753 21.19 5.45 16.18
CA LYS A 753 21.21 4.21 16.98
C LYS A 753 19.91 4.05 17.77
N LYS A 754 19.35 5.14 18.35
CA LYS A 754 17.98 5.17 18.89
C LYS A 754 16.96 4.66 17.86
N ARG A 755 17.06 5.14 16.62
CA ARG A 755 16.23 4.72 15.47
C ARG A 755 16.35 3.21 15.18
N ALA A 756 17.57 2.69 15.11
CA ALA A 756 17.80 1.26 14.84
C ALA A 756 17.22 0.35 15.94
N LEU A 757 17.38 0.74 17.21
CA LEU A 757 16.84 0.00 18.35
C LEU A 757 15.31 0.00 18.33
N LEU A 758 14.67 1.15 18.12
CA LEU A 758 13.21 1.24 18.04
C LEU A 758 12.65 0.41 16.87
N GLN A 759 13.33 0.36 15.72
CA GLN A 759 12.95 -0.51 14.61
C GLN A 759 12.96 -1.99 14.95
N LEU A 760 14.05 -2.44 15.57
CA LEU A 760 14.21 -3.82 15.98
C LEU A 760 13.15 -4.18 17.02
N LEU A 761 12.85 -3.24 17.92
CA LEU A 761 11.80 -3.38 18.90
C LEU A 761 10.41 -3.49 18.26
N LEU A 762 10.02 -2.52 17.42
CA LEU A 762 8.74 -2.54 16.71
C LEU A 762 8.60 -3.80 15.84
N LYS A 763 9.69 -4.30 15.23
CA LYS A 763 9.70 -5.58 14.50
C LYS A 763 9.37 -6.76 15.41
N LYS A 764 9.87 -6.79 16.65
CA LYS A 764 9.52 -7.80 17.64
C LYS A 764 8.08 -7.62 18.16
N MET A 765 7.66 -6.39 18.41
CA MET A 765 6.32 -6.04 18.92
C MET A 765 5.20 -6.43 17.96
N ARG A 766 5.41 -6.36 16.64
CA ARG A 766 4.40 -6.75 15.63
C ARG A 766 3.79 -8.13 15.85
N LYS A 767 4.54 -9.06 16.45
CA LYS A 767 4.04 -10.40 16.78
C LYS A 767 2.85 -10.43 17.76
N TYR A 768 2.64 -9.32 18.48
CA TYR A 768 1.60 -9.14 19.49
C TYR A 768 0.57 -8.08 19.11
N ILE A 769 0.69 -7.51 17.90
CA ILE A 769 -0.25 -6.52 17.40
C ILE A 769 -1.31 -7.23 16.56
N ILE A 770 -2.57 -6.99 16.90
CA ILE A 770 -3.73 -7.32 16.06
C ILE A 770 -4.32 -6.03 15.51
N GLN A 771 -4.98 -6.15 14.36
CA GLN A 771 -5.77 -5.08 13.80
C GLN A 771 -7.23 -5.37 14.10
N ILE A 772 -7.91 -4.43 14.76
CA ILE A 772 -9.35 -4.51 15.03
C ILE A 772 -10.05 -3.28 14.49
N ARG A 773 -11.33 -3.37 14.18
CA ARG A 773 -12.16 -2.17 13.94
C ARG A 773 -12.63 -1.65 15.28
N ILE A 774 -12.37 -0.38 15.59
CA ILE A 774 -12.70 0.18 16.92
C ILE A 774 -14.21 0.10 17.22
N ASN A 775 -15.06 0.18 16.19
CA ASN A 775 -16.50 -0.01 16.29
C ASN A 775 -16.94 -1.43 16.70
N ARG A 776 -16.06 -2.45 16.59
CA ARG A 776 -16.32 -3.81 17.11
C ARG A 776 -16.16 -3.89 18.62
N ALA A 777 -15.40 -2.96 19.19
CA ALA A 777 -15.06 -2.98 20.60
C ALA A 777 -15.91 -1.99 21.43
N LEU A 778 -17.12 -1.63 20.98
CA LEU A 778 -17.94 -0.59 21.64
C LEU A 778 -18.25 -0.90 23.12
N LYS A 779 -18.44 -2.18 23.46
CA LYS A 779 -18.71 -2.60 24.84
C LYS A 779 -17.44 -2.72 25.69
N ASN A 780 -16.31 -3.00 25.06
CA ASN A 780 -15.02 -3.10 25.73
C ASN A 780 -13.88 -2.56 24.84
N PRO A 781 -13.74 -1.22 24.69
CA PRO A 781 -12.78 -0.65 23.74
C PRO A 781 -11.35 -0.80 24.27
N PRO A 782 -10.36 -1.13 23.41
CA PRO A 782 -8.97 -1.14 23.82
C PRO A 782 -8.53 0.22 24.36
N ILE A 783 -7.55 0.21 25.24
CA ILE A 783 -7.09 1.41 25.93
C ILE A 783 -6.08 2.14 25.05
N LYS A 784 -6.18 3.48 24.93
CA LYS A 784 -5.12 4.26 24.26
C LYS A 784 -3.81 4.08 25.02
N PHE A 785 -2.71 3.88 24.31
CA PHE A 785 -1.40 3.65 24.96
C PHE A 785 -0.97 4.80 25.88
N SER A 786 -1.45 6.03 25.65
CA SER A 786 -1.22 7.19 26.53
C SER A 786 -1.68 6.99 27.98
N ALA A 787 -2.65 6.10 28.23
CA ALA A 787 -3.05 5.71 29.58
C ALA A 787 -1.92 5.00 30.33
N ARG A 788 -1.02 4.34 29.60
CA ARG A 788 0.20 3.79 30.15
C ARG A 788 1.23 4.91 30.26
N ASN A 789 1.39 5.42 31.48
CA ASN A 789 2.58 6.20 31.83
C ASN A 789 2.74 7.54 31.07
N GLY A 790 1.67 8.04 30.42
CA GLY A 790 1.64 9.29 29.65
C GLY A 790 2.34 9.23 28.29
N ILE A 791 2.67 8.04 27.77
CA ILE A 791 3.46 7.88 26.54
C ILE A 791 2.54 7.76 25.33
N GLU A 792 2.72 8.63 24.34
CA GLU A 792 1.97 8.52 23.09
C GLU A 792 2.52 7.42 22.17
N ALA A 793 1.61 6.64 21.58
CA ALA A 793 1.91 5.68 20.53
C ALA A 793 0.79 5.62 19.49
N ASN A 794 1.11 5.13 18.30
CA ASN A 794 0.17 4.96 17.18
C ASN A 794 -0.66 3.66 17.28
N PHE A 795 -0.72 3.03 18.46
CA PHE A 795 -1.48 1.81 18.70
C PHE A 795 -2.22 1.89 20.04
N TYR A 796 -3.28 1.10 20.17
CA TYR A 796 -3.98 0.84 21.42
C TYR A 796 -3.33 -0.34 22.15
N TRP A 797 -3.70 -0.56 23.39
CA TRP A 797 -3.08 -1.54 24.29
C TRP A 797 -4.13 -2.28 25.10
N ILE A 798 -3.95 -3.59 25.24
CA ILE A 798 -4.67 -4.45 26.18
C ILE A 798 -3.70 -4.84 27.31
N PRO A 799 -3.96 -4.40 28.55
CA PRO A 799 -3.10 -4.67 29.71
C PRO A 799 -3.05 -6.14 30.08
N LYS A 800 -1.88 -6.61 30.56
CA LYS A 800 -1.67 -8.00 30.99
C LYS A 800 -2.74 -8.52 31.96
N ASN A 801 -3.17 -7.70 32.91
CA ASN A 801 -4.17 -8.06 33.93
C ASN A 801 -5.61 -8.07 33.42
N GLN A 802 -5.85 -7.60 32.20
CA GLN A 802 -7.17 -7.56 31.57
C GLN A 802 -7.27 -8.42 30.31
N VAL A 803 -6.19 -9.11 29.90
CA VAL A 803 -6.16 -9.86 28.63
C VAL A 803 -7.38 -10.77 28.46
N GLU A 804 -7.79 -11.48 29.52
CA GLU A 804 -8.94 -12.41 29.49
C GLU A 804 -10.29 -11.71 29.23
N GLU A 805 -10.40 -10.40 29.51
CA GLU A 805 -11.61 -9.60 29.23
C GLU A 805 -11.72 -9.20 27.75
N TYR A 806 -10.60 -9.21 27.01
CA TYR A 806 -10.53 -8.75 25.62
C TYR A 806 -10.12 -9.84 24.63
N TYR A 807 -9.57 -10.96 25.12
CA TYR A 807 -8.86 -11.92 24.28
C TYR A 807 -9.03 -13.36 24.80
N ASP A 808 -9.64 -14.20 23.98
CA ASP A 808 -9.72 -15.64 24.16
C ASP A 808 -8.47 -16.32 23.58
N PHE A 809 -7.87 -17.25 24.33
CA PHE A 809 -6.60 -17.85 23.94
C PHE A 809 -6.69 -18.81 22.74
N GLU A 810 -7.88 -19.35 22.42
CA GLU A 810 -8.11 -20.23 21.26
C GLU A 810 -8.59 -19.43 20.04
N THR A 811 -9.44 -18.44 20.24
CA THR A 811 -10.20 -17.73 19.18
C THR A 811 -9.77 -16.28 18.94
N GLY A 812 -8.97 -15.70 19.83
CA GLY A 812 -8.39 -14.37 19.69
C GLY A 812 -9.24 -13.26 20.31
N PHE A 813 -9.17 -12.06 19.73
CA PHE A 813 -9.92 -10.90 20.23
C PHE A 813 -11.43 -11.17 20.33
N ILE A 814 -12.02 -10.83 21.47
CA ILE A 814 -13.44 -11.01 21.78
C ILE A 814 -14.23 -9.87 21.15
N ASP A 815 -15.13 -10.20 20.22
CA ASP A 815 -16.05 -9.25 19.60
C ASP A 815 -17.46 -9.49 20.15
N GLU A 816 -17.98 -8.54 20.92
CA GLU A 816 -19.33 -8.61 21.50
C GLU A 816 -20.41 -7.97 20.62
N THR A 817 -20.07 -7.55 19.40
CA THR A 817 -21.00 -6.97 18.44
C THR A 817 -21.43 -7.98 17.38
N ALA A 818 -22.72 -7.97 17.01
CA ALA A 818 -23.30 -8.93 16.07
C ALA A 818 -22.96 -8.67 14.59
N ALA A 819 -22.09 -7.69 14.29
CA ALA A 819 -21.89 -7.18 12.94
C ALA A 819 -20.69 -7.85 12.22
N VAL A 820 -20.91 -8.28 10.98
CA VAL A 820 -19.97 -9.06 10.17
C VAL A 820 -19.21 -8.13 9.21
N TYR A 821 -17.87 -8.15 9.22
CA TYR A 821 -17.08 -7.41 8.22
C TYR A 821 -15.74 -8.08 7.87
N ILE A 822 -15.29 -7.83 6.64
CA ILE A 822 -14.06 -8.35 6.02
C ILE A 822 -12.79 -7.69 6.58
N TYR A 823 -11.69 -8.45 6.60
CA TYR A 823 -10.32 -7.95 6.53
C TYR A 823 -9.73 -8.20 5.15
#